data_AF-A0A6A7A019-F1
#
_entry.id   AF-A0A6A7A019-F1
#
_cell.length_a   1.000
_cell.length_b   1.000
_cell.length_c   1.000
_cell.angle_alpha   90.00
_cell.angle_beta   90.00
_cell.angle_gamma   90.00
#
_symmetry.space_group_name_H-M   'P 1'
#
loop_
_entity.id
_entity.type
_entity.pdbx_description
1 polymer ?
#
loop_
_entity_poly.entity_id
_entity_poly.type
_entity_poly.pdbx_seq_one_letter_code
_entity_poly.pdbx_strand_id
1 'polypeptide(L)'
;MSLSHHVVCEGRAVTRGLDRVPRPHEAPLVKEWRCELTALSQKYNIYFVGCTDVVNVYQPSFPNQAISGDPILVLHPPTSRRPQPGSLHNGNDPDDPHSINRLHVDYLGDDEILLMTCDDGDVVAYRMEEIQTALGRLADNSSQEPLANEIRTFLHRNVGASAWGIAVHRNARMIAFSANTYQVTIIAFALTTRRDGSPEPEFSDPLPALKDNEETIDFSLRREREHMFTVAANTNIPSIAFDNTGKDPIGRWLLSSSIDGKTMLFDLHKQRLSSVFQMGWCRSTKHPGQSPLSDSSRCRCGDWFHVSHAIWGAMFLDVLSAHEASPRDVLDLECQTKAPFFQDATKQNQHFALRAEYNPNEDAAQSRPGTPLDITDGTDDSCSDPEDSDEEASEGSVSIEYKEEDEDSDAGHSQDNHHAGGYPAANLAPHVIPTGFYEQTRIQPRQPYCEITNIANSKEGDNHLPYLVITTDDLFLVQRPPLSEPKYPPDPTYPYLVTTMRYPLRPRAEFSGIETYGRQCFFKQIPELGMFIIASSLGRAAIFSLTRRRRAPGDEESTYGFQMEYMLPFIPGRENDIWCPALSGAKLAGIAVSPIQGMLDKPVGTPSEEVGYDARAYGEGRWRLMMYYTDHTVVSYEIMRKKKDGQLGLGDIVV
;
A
#
# COMPACT_ATOMS: atom_id res chain seq x y z
N MET A 1 -29.11 3.82 -4.79
CA MET A 1 -29.08 4.50 -3.48
C MET A 1 -27.65 4.96 -3.28
N SER A 2 -27.42 6.22 -2.95
CA SER A 2 -26.07 6.76 -2.72
C SER A 2 -25.61 6.36 -1.32
N LEU A 3 -24.38 5.84 -1.19
CA LEU A 3 -23.79 5.46 0.10
C LEU A 3 -23.61 6.71 0.99
N SER A 4 -23.90 6.58 2.28
CA SER A 4 -23.53 7.62 3.26
C SER A 4 -22.02 7.64 3.43
N HIS A 5 -21.33 8.55 2.74
CA HIS A 5 -19.88 8.67 2.91
C HIS A 5 -19.50 9.33 4.23
N HIS A 6 -18.49 8.79 4.94
CA HIS A 6 -17.84 9.44 6.10
C HIS A 6 -16.71 10.39 5.69
N VAL A 7 -16.24 10.26 4.46
CA VAL A 7 -15.07 10.93 3.91
C VAL A 7 -15.43 11.46 2.53
N VAL A 8 -14.83 12.56 2.12
CA VAL A 8 -15.01 13.14 0.80
C VAL A 8 -13.71 12.93 0.03
N CYS A 9 -13.81 12.41 -1.19
CA CYS A 9 -12.70 12.22 -2.11
C CYS A 9 -12.99 13.00 -3.41
N GLU A 10 -12.14 13.97 -3.74
CA GLU A 10 -12.28 14.82 -4.91
C GLU A 10 -11.11 14.58 -5.88
N GLY A 11 -11.42 14.28 -7.14
CA GLY A 11 -10.40 14.22 -8.18
C GLY A 11 -9.81 15.60 -8.47
N ARG A 12 -8.48 15.70 -8.53
CA ARG A 12 -7.78 16.97 -8.81
C ARG A 12 -7.17 17.03 -10.20
N ALA A 13 -6.39 16.02 -10.57
CA ALA A 13 -5.77 15.98 -11.89
C ALA A 13 -5.54 14.55 -12.37
N VAL A 14 -5.55 14.41 -13.70
CA VAL A 14 -5.00 13.27 -14.42
C VAL A 14 -3.94 13.84 -15.37
N THR A 15 -2.67 13.52 -15.12
CA THR A 15 -1.57 13.92 -16.00
C THR A 15 -1.04 12.66 -16.68
N ARG A 16 -1.22 12.55 -17.99
CA ARG A 16 -0.80 11.34 -18.72
C ARG A 16 0.71 11.26 -18.82
N GLY A 17 1.19 10.03 -18.86
CA GLY A 17 2.59 9.72 -19.05
C GLY A 17 3.18 10.38 -20.30
N LEU A 18 2.51 10.28 -21.45
CA LEU A 18 2.93 10.90 -22.70
C LEU A 18 2.96 12.42 -22.66
N ASP A 19 2.07 13.06 -21.90
CA ASP A 19 2.03 14.52 -21.78
C ASP A 19 3.17 15.01 -20.88
N ARG A 20 3.50 14.23 -19.85
CA ARG A 20 4.55 14.54 -18.88
C ARG A 20 5.94 14.18 -19.37
N VAL A 21 6.06 13.08 -20.11
CA VAL A 21 7.29 12.53 -20.66
C VAL A 21 7.07 12.21 -22.15
N PRO A 22 7.14 13.22 -23.04
CA PRO A 22 6.83 13.07 -24.47
C PRO A 22 7.75 12.11 -25.24
N ARG A 23 8.89 11.75 -24.64
CA ARG A 23 9.87 10.81 -25.18
C ARG A 23 9.95 9.59 -24.26
N PRO A 24 9.04 8.60 -24.39
CA PRO A 24 8.96 7.45 -23.46
C PRO A 24 10.25 6.62 -23.40
N HIS A 25 11.03 6.59 -24.47
CA HIS A 25 12.31 5.88 -24.53
C HIS A 25 13.43 6.55 -23.71
N GLU A 26 13.27 7.83 -23.35
CA GLU A 26 14.16 8.56 -22.45
C GLU A 26 13.62 8.60 -21.01
N ALA A 27 12.42 8.06 -20.77
CA ALA A 27 11.78 8.09 -19.47
C ALA A 27 12.50 7.17 -18.47
N PRO A 28 12.66 7.58 -17.20
CA PRO A 28 13.22 6.71 -16.17
C PRO A 28 12.39 5.44 -15.99
N LEU A 29 13.00 4.26 -16.18
CA LEU A 29 12.27 3.01 -16.15
C LEU A 29 11.65 2.74 -14.77
N VAL A 30 10.33 2.51 -14.74
CA VAL A 30 9.60 2.11 -13.53
C VAL A 30 9.35 0.61 -13.58
N LYS A 31 10.04 -0.13 -12.73
CA LYS A 31 9.96 -1.59 -12.71
C LYS A 31 8.59 -2.07 -12.26
N GLU A 32 8.02 -3.00 -13.01
CA GLU A 32 6.85 -3.74 -12.59
C GLU A 32 7.19 -4.72 -11.46
N TRP A 33 6.15 -5.33 -10.88
CA TRP A 33 6.28 -6.39 -9.87
C TRP A 33 7.01 -5.97 -8.58
N ARG A 34 7.06 -4.67 -8.30
CA ARG A 34 7.47 -4.08 -7.01
C ARG A 34 6.25 -3.87 -6.08
N CYS A 35 6.48 -3.46 -4.85
CA CYS A 35 5.43 -3.38 -3.84
C CYS A 35 4.96 -1.97 -3.49
N GLU A 36 5.80 -0.93 -3.51
CA GLU A 36 5.39 0.47 -3.33
C GLU A 36 6.55 1.36 -3.80
N LEU A 37 6.49 1.88 -5.02
CA LEU A 37 7.58 2.70 -5.58
C LEU A 37 7.36 4.19 -5.37
N THR A 38 6.39 4.59 -4.54
CA THR A 38 6.08 6.00 -4.33
C THR A 38 5.93 6.34 -2.86
N ALA A 39 6.30 7.57 -2.50
CA ALA A 39 6.09 8.08 -1.16
C ALA A 39 5.94 9.62 -1.18
N LEU A 40 5.19 10.16 -0.23
CA LEU A 40 5.08 11.61 0.01
C LEU A 40 5.66 11.92 1.38
N SER A 41 6.37 13.04 1.47
CA SER A 41 6.73 13.60 2.78
C SER A 41 5.48 14.04 3.53
N GLN A 42 5.43 13.68 4.81
CA GLN A 42 4.39 14.05 5.74
C GLN A 42 4.57 15.49 6.24
N LYS A 43 5.80 16.03 6.23
CA LYS A 43 6.12 17.39 6.70
C LYS A 43 6.33 18.39 5.56
N TYR A 44 6.95 17.98 4.46
CA TYR A 44 7.32 18.84 3.34
C TYR A 44 6.52 18.51 2.08
N ASN A 45 6.39 19.47 1.17
CA ASN A 45 5.71 19.26 -0.12
C ASN A 45 6.64 18.53 -1.11
N ILE A 46 7.05 17.30 -0.77
CA ILE A 46 7.99 16.49 -1.54
C ILE A 46 7.35 15.13 -1.89
N TYR A 47 7.51 14.72 -3.14
CA TYR A 47 7.06 13.45 -3.67
C TYR A 47 8.24 12.64 -4.23
N PHE A 48 8.28 11.35 -3.92
CA PHE A 48 9.35 10.43 -4.31
C PHE A 48 8.79 9.34 -5.22
N VAL A 49 9.54 9.04 -6.28
CA VAL A 49 9.26 7.95 -7.22
C VAL A 49 10.53 7.13 -7.44
N GLY A 50 10.49 5.84 -7.15
CA GLY A 50 11.57 4.89 -7.44
C GLY A 50 11.55 4.47 -8.90
N CYS A 51 12.68 4.66 -9.59
CA CYS A 51 12.88 4.31 -11.00
C CYS A 51 14.14 3.46 -11.10
N THR A 52 14.00 2.17 -11.41
CA THR A 52 15.08 1.17 -11.35
C THR A 52 15.92 1.32 -10.09
N ASP A 53 17.09 1.93 -10.16
CA ASP A 53 18.10 2.07 -9.12
C ASP A 53 18.21 3.51 -8.55
N VAL A 54 17.36 4.44 -8.97
CA VAL A 54 17.36 5.84 -8.51
C VAL A 54 16.02 6.26 -7.91
N VAL A 55 16.04 7.31 -7.08
CA VAL A 55 14.81 7.95 -6.59
C VAL A 55 14.68 9.35 -7.17
N ASN A 56 13.66 9.53 -8.00
CA ASN A 56 13.28 10.83 -8.54
C ASN A 56 12.45 11.59 -7.51
N VAL A 57 12.87 12.81 -7.21
CA VAL A 57 12.23 13.72 -6.27
C VAL A 57 11.47 14.78 -7.06
N TYR A 58 10.23 15.02 -6.69
CA TYR A 58 9.33 16.00 -7.29
C TYR A 58 8.71 16.88 -6.22
N GLN A 59 8.25 18.06 -6.62
CA GLN A 59 7.41 18.92 -5.79
C GLN A 59 6.04 19.08 -6.46
N PRO A 60 4.96 18.53 -5.86
CA PRO A 60 3.62 18.71 -6.41
C PRO A 60 3.18 20.19 -6.41
N SER A 61 2.52 20.63 -7.48
CA SER A 61 1.97 21.98 -7.60
C SER A 61 0.60 22.09 -6.93
N PHE A 62 0.26 23.28 -6.43
CA PHE A 62 -1.08 23.60 -5.94
C PHE A 62 -1.87 24.38 -7.01
N PRO A 63 -3.20 24.19 -7.17
CA PRO A 63 -4.09 23.30 -6.40
C PRO A 63 -4.23 21.87 -6.95
N ASN A 64 -3.77 21.63 -8.18
CA ASN A 64 -4.07 20.40 -8.92
C ASN A 64 -3.20 19.18 -8.54
N GLN A 65 -2.19 19.35 -7.69
CA GLN A 65 -1.26 18.30 -7.26
C GLN A 65 -0.45 17.69 -8.43
N ALA A 66 -0.33 18.41 -9.55
CA ALA A 66 0.44 17.95 -10.70
C ALA A 66 1.95 17.94 -10.38
N ILE A 67 2.71 17.09 -11.06
CA ILE A 67 4.17 17.05 -10.97
C ILE A 67 4.79 17.32 -12.34
N SER A 68 6.00 17.86 -12.34
CA SER A 68 6.77 18.14 -13.55
C SER A 68 7.18 16.87 -14.32
N GLY A 69 7.58 17.07 -15.58
CA GLY A 69 8.23 16.04 -16.39
C GLY A 69 9.56 15.59 -15.78
N ASP A 70 10.45 16.56 -15.56
CA ASP A 70 11.76 16.33 -14.98
C ASP A 70 11.71 16.39 -13.44
N PRO A 71 12.50 15.54 -12.74
CA PRO A 71 12.64 15.62 -11.29
C PRO A 71 13.44 16.87 -10.88
N ILE A 72 13.13 17.40 -9.68
CA ILE A 72 13.87 18.53 -9.10
C ILE A 72 15.21 18.09 -8.49
N LEU A 73 15.30 16.81 -8.11
CA LEU A 73 16.48 16.18 -7.55
C LEU A 73 16.40 14.68 -7.85
N VAL A 74 17.54 14.05 -8.11
CA VAL A 74 17.65 12.59 -8.26
C VAL A 74 18.58 12.09 -7.17
N LEU A 75 18.09 11.18 -6.34
CA LEU A 75 18.92 10.49 -5.34
C LEU A 75 19.50 9.24 -5.98
N HIS A 76 20.80 9.01 -5.75
CA HIS A 76 21.52 7.81 -6.16
C HIS A 76 21.88 7.00 -4.91
N PRO A 77 21.09 5.97 -4.56
CA PRO A 77 21.38 5.06 -3.46
C PRO A 77 22.75 4.41 -3.61
N PRO A 78 23.54 4.29 -2.53
CA PRO A 78 24.79 3.57 -2.56
C PRO A 78 24.55 2.06 -2.71
N THR A 79 25.49 1.37 -3.37
CA THR A 79 25.49 -0.08 -3.52
C THR A 79 26.55 -0.74 -2.63
N SER A 80 26.18 -1.80 -1.91
CA SER A 80 27.10 -2.54 -1.03
C SER A 80 28.01 -3.50 -1.79
N ARG A 81 27.59 -3.94 -2.98
CA ARG A 81 28.35 -4.85 -3.85
C ARG A 81 28.66 -4.17 -5.19
N ARG A 82 29.94 -4.09 -5.54
CA ARG A 82 30.31 -4.01 -6.97
C ARG A 82 30.04 -5.38 -7.59
N PRO A 83 29.27 -5.50 -8.69
CA PRO A 83 29.09 -6.79 -9.36
C PRO A 83 30.46 -7.33 -9.77
N GLN A 84 30.91 -8.42 -9.14
CA GLN A 84 32.03 -9.19 -9.67
C GLN A 84 31.47 -10.05 -10.82
N PRO A 85 32.06 -10.00 -12.03
CA PRO A 85 31.64 -10.86 -13.13
C PRO A 85 31.69 -12.33 -12.70
N GLY A 86 30.55 -13.03 -12.81
CA GLY A 86 30.46 -14.47 -12.52
C GLY A 86 30.03 -14.87 -11.11
N SER A 87 29.72 -13.92 -10.22
CA SER A 87 28.96 -14.26 -8.99
C SER A 87 27.51 -14.53 -9.36
N LEU A 88 26.94 -15.67 -8.94
CA LEU A 88 25.49 -15.87 -9.02
C LEU A 88 24.82 -14.72 -8.25
N HIS A 89 24.00 -13.94 -8.95
CA HIS A 89 23.21 -12.88 -8.37
C HIS A 89 22.10 -13.49 -7.51
N ASN A 90 21.96 -13.02 -6.26
CA ASN A 90 20.90 -13.44 -5.34
C ASN A 90 19.64 -12.54 -5.43
N GLY A 91 19.59 -11.65 -6.43
CA GLY A 91 18.43 -10.81 -6.74
C GLY A 91 17.44 -11.53 -7.66
N ASN A 92 16.18 -11.11 -7.63
CA ASN A 92 15.14 -11.63 -8.53
C ASN A 92 15.24 -11.06 -9.95
N ASP A 93 15.87 -9.89 -10.13
CA ASP A 93 16.11 -9.23 -11.41
C ASP A 93 17.63 -9.22 -11.68
N PRO A 94 18.15 -10.23 -12.40
CA PRO A 94 19.59 -10.32 -12.70
C PRO A 94 20.11 -9.17 -13.57
N ASP A 95 19.23 -8.55 -14.37
CA ASP A 95 19.59 -7.47 -15.29
C ASP A 95 19.73 -6.14 -14.54
N ASP A 96 18.87 -5.91 -13.55
CA ASP A 96 18.90 -4.72 -12.68
C ASP A 96 18.92 -5.10 -11.19
N PRO A 97 20.06 -5.64 -10.68
CA PRO A 97 20.13 -6.21 -9.34
C PRO A 97 19.97 -5.16 -8.23
N HIS A 98 20.28 -3.89 -8.47
CA HIS A 98 20.06 -2.81 -7.49
C HIS A 98 18.68 -2.15 -7.63
N SER A 99 17.75 -2.79 -8.34
CA SER A 99 16.40 -2.25 -8.52
C SER A 99 15.64 -2.10 -7.20
N ILE A 100 15.02 -0.94 -7.02
CA ILE A 100 14.22 -0.59 -5.84
C ILE A 100 12.95 -1.46 -5.81
N ASN A 101 12.71 -2.10 -4.67
CA ASN A 101 11.53 -2.91 -4.38
C ASN A 101 10.43 -2.13 -3.65
N ARG A 102 10.84 -1.22 -2.77
CA ARG A 102 9.91 -0.47 -1.93
C ARG A 102 10.53 0.85 -1.47
N LEU A 103 9.75 1.92 -1.50
CA LEU A 103 9.98 3.18 -0.80
C LEU A 103 9.01 3.29 0.39
N HIS A 104 9.49 3.87 1.48
CA HIS A 104 8.67 4.14 2.66
C HIS A 104 9.12 5.43 3.32
N VAL A 105 8.17 6.33 3.58
CA VAL A 105 8.39 7.54 4.39
C VAL A 105 7.66 7.35 5.71
N ASP A 106 8.36 7.60 6.80
CA ASP A 106 7.82 7.49 8.16
C ASP A 106 8.64 8.34 9.14
N TYR A 107 8.20 8.37 10.40
CA TYR A 107 8.92 9.03 11.49
C TYR A 107 9.66 8.01 12.36
N LEU A 108 10.97 8.21 12.51
CA LEU A 108 11.79 7.51 13.49
C LEU A 108 11.98 8.41 14.72
N GLY A 109 11.05 8.32 15.68
CA GLY A 109 10.89 9.33 16.72
C GLY A 109 10.27 10.59 16.14
N ASP A 110 11.02 11.68 16.16
CA ASP A 110 10.60 12.97 15.57
C ASP A 110 11.27 13.24 14.21
N ASP A 111 12.24 12.41 13.83
CA ASP A 111 12.94 12.53 12.56
C ASP A 111 12.12 11.86 11.45
N GLU A 112 11.66 12.64 10.46
CA GLU A 112 11.10 12.08 9.23
C GLU A 112 12.22 11.48 8.37
N ILE A 113 12.02 10.27 7.88
CA ILE A 113 13.02 9.52 7.11
C ILE A 113 12.42 8.94 5.83
N LEU A 114 13.24 8.86 4.79
CA LEU A 114 12.97 8.08 3.58
C LEU A 114 13.78 6.78 3.65
N LEU A 115 13.09 5.65 3.55
CA LEU A 115 13.66 4.31 3.53
C LEU A 115 13.40 3.65 2.18
N MET A 116 14.34 2.81 1.76
CA MET A 116 14.16 1.97 0.58
C MET A 116 14.82 0.61 0.74
N THR A 117 14.28 -0.36 0.01
CA THR A 117 14.85 -1.71 -0.13
C THR A 117 15.11 -2.02 -1.59
N CYS A 118 16.22 -2.69 -1.87
CA CYS A 118 16.67 -3.05 -3.22
C CYS A 118 16.75 -4.56 -3.41
N ASP A 119 16.78 -4.99 -4.66
CA ASP A 119 16.71 -6.40 -5.05
C ASP A 119 18.01 -7.20 -4.79
N ASP A 120 19.14 -6.53 -4.64
CA ASP A 120 20.42 -7.11 -4.20
C ASP A 120 20.51 -7.25 -2.68
N GLY A 121 19.47 -6.83 -1.97
CA GLY A 121 19.37 -6.86 -0.52
C GLY A 121 19.87 -5.59 0.15
N ASP A 122 20.21 -4.54 -0.59
CA ASP A 122 20.54 -3.27 0.04
C ASP A 122 19.30 -2.60 0.63
N VAL A 123 19.53 -1.98 1.78
CA VAL A 123 18.57 -1.21 2.53
C VAL A 123 19.21 0.12 2.86
N VAL A 124 18.57 1.19 2.40
CA VAL A 124 19.12 2.55 2.46
C VAL A 124 18.13 3.49 3.13
N ALA A 125 18.62 4.38 3.99
CA ALA A 125 17.81 5.42 4.62
C ALA A 125 18.46 6.80 4.59
N TYR A 126 17.64 7.80 4.30
CA TYR A 126 17.96 9.22 4.31
C TYR A 126 17.13 9.94 5.36
N ARG A 127 17.72 10.96 5.99
CA ARG A 127 16.95 11.92 6.79
C ARG A 127 16.25 12.90 5.85
N MET A 128 14.97 13.16 6.09
CA MET A 128 14.21 14.10 5.26
C MET A 128 14.79 15.53 5.31
N GLU A 129 15.33 15.92 6.47
CA GLU A 129 15.97 17.22 6.67
C GLU A 129 17.18 17.44 5.73
N GLU A 130 17.97 16.40 5.47
CA GLU A 130 19.12 16.47 4.56
C GLU A 130 18.65 16.69 3.11
N ILE A 131 17.59 16.00 2.70
CA ILE A 131 16.97 16.18 1.37
C ILE A 131 16.40 17.60 1.24
N GLN A 132 15.65 18.06 2.25
CA GLN A 132 15.08 19.41 2.27
C GLN A 132 16.17 20.49 2.21
N THR A 133 17.28 20.31 2.94
CA THR A 133 18.42 21.23 2.92
C THR A 133 19.05 21.31 1.54
N ALA A 134 19.24 20.16 0.88
CA ALA A 134 19.75 20.11 -0.49
C ALA A 134 18.81 20.80 -1.49
N LEU A 135 17.49 20.62 -1.36
CA LEU A 135 16.50 21.31 -2.18
C LEU A 135 16.51 22.84 -1.97
N GLY A 136 16.71 23.31 -0.73
CA GLY A 136 16.87 24.75 -0.45
C GLY A 136 18.08 25.36 -1.15
N ARG A 137 19.22 24.65 -1.14
CA ARG A 137 20.45 25.10 -1.84
C ARG A 137 20.27 25.15 -3.36
N LEU A 138 19.52 24.20 -3.94
CA LEU A 138 19.18 24.21 -5.36
C LEU A 138 18.35 25.44 -5.73
N ALA A 139 17.36 25.79 -4.90
CA ALA A 139 16.52 26.96 -5.14
C ALA A 139 17.31 28.29 -5.08
N ASP A 140 18.33 28.37 -4.23
CA ASP A 140 19.15 29.58 -4.04
C ASP A 140 20.23 29.77 -5.14
N ASN A 141 20.26 28.94 -6.19
CA ASN A 141 21.19 29.02 -7.34
C ASN A 141 22.69 29.14 -6.97
N SER A 142 23.06 28.74 -5.76
CA SER A 142 24.40 29.02 -5.19
C SER A 142 25.43 27.93 -5.49
N SER A 143 25.05 26.83 -6.16
CA SER A 143 25.95 25.69 -6.39
C SER A 143 25.72 25.06 -7.77
N GLN A 144 26.76 24.98 -8.60
CA GLN A 144 26.81 24.20 -9.86
C GLN A 144 27.36 22.76 -9.65
N GLU A 145 27.64 22.36 -8.41
CA GLU A 145 28.16 21.03 -8.06
C GLU A 145 27.02 20.01 -7.87
N PRO A 146 27.24 18.70 -8.13
CA PRO A 146 26.21 17.68 -8.03
C PRO A 146 25.79 17.41 -6.56
N LEU A 147 24.79 18.17 -6.09
CA LEU A 147 24.21 18.11 -4.74
C LEU A 147 23.71 16.73 -4.31
N ALA A 148 23.36 15.86 -5.26
CA ALA A 148 22.90 14.50 -4.98
C ALA A 148 23.94 13.65 -4.23
N ASN A 149 25.23 13.87 -4.46
CA ASN A 149 26.31 13.12 -3.81
C ASN A 149 26.61 13.59 -2.36
N GLU A 150 26.06 14.74 -1.94
CA GLU A 150 26.26 15.27 -0.60
C GLU A 150 25.24 14.74 0.43
N ILE A 151 24.08 14.26 -0.04
CA ILE A 151 22.99 13.82 0.84
C ILE A 151 23.40 12.49 1.48
N ARG A 152 23.78 12.55 2.76
CA ARG A 152 24.29 11.39 3.49
C ARG A 152 23.17 10.43 3.86
N THR A 153 23.39 9.16 3.59
CA THR A 153 22.61 8.08 4.18
C THR A 153 23.01 7.89 5.64
N PHE A 154 22.05 7.72 6.53
CA PHE A 154 22.33 7.36 7.93
C PHE A 154 22.24 5.86 8.17
N LEU A 155 21.65 5.12 7.24
CA LEU A 155 21.59 3.67 7.21
C LEU A 155 21.89 3.20 5.79
N HIS A 156 22.85 2.29 5.67
CA HIS A 156 23.10 1.51 4.45
C HIS A 156 23.57 0.12 4.90
N ARG A 157 22.76 -0.91 4.67
CA ARG A 157 23.05 -2.29 5.07
C ARG A 157 22.55 -3.28 4.01
N ASN A 158 23.29 -4.36 3.80
CA ASN A 158 22.85 -5.47 2.96
C ASN A 158 22.26 -6.59 3.84
N VAL A 159 21.07 -7.07 3.53
CA VAL A 159 20.37 -8.15 4.27
C VAL A 159 20.51 -9.54 3.63
N GLY A 160 21.47 -9.70 2.71
CA GLY A 160 21.94 -10.98 2.17
C GLY A 160 21.21 -11.51 0.93
N ALA A 161 19.96 -11.09 0.73
CA ALA A 161 19.16 -11.36 -0.46
C ALA A 161 18.14 -10.22 -0.68
N SER A 162 17.42 -10.26 -1.80
CA SER A 162 16.39 -9.27 -2.17
C SER A 162 15.51 -8.82 -1.00
N ALA A 163 15.51 -7.52 -0.72
CA ALA A 163 14.83 -6.89 0.40
C ALA A 163 13.48 -6.28 -0.03
N TRP A 164 12.44 -6.44 0.79
CA TRP A 164 11.04 -6.16 0.40
C TRP A 164 10.25 -5.35 1.42
N GLY A 165 10.00 -5.92 2.60
CA GLY A 165 9.17 -5.29 3.63
C GLY A 165 9.96 -4.26 4.41
N ILE A 166 9.30 -3.14 4.73
CA ILE A 166 9.84 -2.06 5.57
C ILE A 166 8.80 -1.76 6.65
N ALA A 167 9.23 -1.64 7.91
CA ALA A 167 8.41 -1.09 8.98
C ALA A 167 9.25 -0.18 9.89
N VAL A 168 8.68 0.93 10.31
CA VAL A 168 9.28 1.84 11.29
C VAL A 168 8.40 1.88 12.52
N HIS A 169 8.98 1.71 13.70
CA HIS A 169 8.31 1.98 14.96
C HIS A 169 8.69 3.38 15.42
N ARG A 170 7.71 4.29 15.47
CA ARG A 170 7.98 5.70 15.76
C ARG A 170 8.50 5.90 17.19
N ASN A 171 7.67 5.54 18.18
CA ASN A 171 7.96 5.82 19.59
C ASN A 171 9.15 5.00 20.09
N ALA A 172 9.17 3.71 19.78
CA ALA A 172 10.28 2.84 20.10
C ALA A 172 11.50 3.06 19.20
N ARG A 173 11.53 3.97 18.23
CA ARG A 173 12.68 4.22 17.34
C ARG A 173 13.33 2.92 16.84
N MET A 174 12.53 2.09 16.16
CA MET A 174 12.99 0.82 15.57
C MET A 174 12.74 0.82 14.08
N ILE A 175 13.57 0.09 13.33
CA ILE A 175 13.30 -0.20 11.92
C ILE A 175 13.41 -1.70 11.72
N ALA A 176 12.52 -2.26 10.92
CA ALA A 176 12.57 -3.65 10.51
C ALA A 176 12.54 -3.76 8.98
N PHE A 177 13.24 -4.79 8.48
CA PHE A 177 13.30 -5.13 7.06
C PHE A 177 13.14 -6.62 6.86
N SER A 178 12.39 -7.02 5.83
CA SER A 178 12.32 -8.43 5.44
C SER A 178 13.02 -8.69 4.11
N ALA A 179 13.50 -9.92 3.95
CA ALA A 179 14.20 -10.33 2.73
C ALA A 179 13.87 -11.77 2.32
N ASN A 180 14.25 -12.11 1.09
CA ASN A 180 14.15 -13.47 0.54
C ASN A 180 15.10 -14.49 1.22
N THR A 181 15.84 -14.06 2.25
CA THR A 181 16.49 -14.95 3.23
C THR A 181 15.50 -15.62 4.19
N TYR A 182 14.21 -15.28 4.08
CA TYR A 182 13.13 -15.68 5.00
C TYR A 182 13.33 -15.16 6.43
N GLN A 183 14.10 -14.06 6.57
CA GLN A 183 14.35 -13.42 7.84
C GLN A 183 13.79 -12.00 7.83
N VAL A 184 13.35 -11.56 9.01
CA VAL A 184 13.10 -10.15 9.31
C VAL A 184 14.22 -9.66 10.20
N THR A 185 14.96 -8.65 9.75
CA THR A 185 16.01 -7.97 10.52
C THR A 185 15.41 -6.79 11.25
N ILE A 186 15.64 -6.69 12.55
CA ILE A 186 15.16 -5.60 13.41
C ILE A 186 16.38 -4.84 13.93
N ILE A 187 16.34 -3.52 13.80
CA ILE A 187 17.31 -2.58 14.36
C ILE A 187 16.58 -1.70 15.37
N ALA A 188 16.92 -1.84 16.65
CA ALA A 188 16.42 -1.01 17.73
C ALA A 188 17.52 -0.06 18.17
N PHE A 189 17.35 1.24 17.90
CA PHE A 189 18.38 2.23 18.15
C PHE A 189 18.53 2.54 19.65
N ALA A 190 19.75 2.92 20.03
CA ALA A 190 20.05 3.40 21.38
C ALA A 190 19.20 4.63 21.71
N LEU A 191 18.69 4.70 22.93
CA LEU A 191 17.94 5.86 23.44
C LEU A 191 18.84 6.63 24.40
N THR A 192 18.94 7.95 24.24
CA THR A 192 19.64 8.78 25.22
C THR A 192 18.78 8.87 26.48
N THR A 193 19.34 8.51 27.63
CA THR A 193 18.73 8.85 28.92
C THR A 193 18.53 10.36 28.99
N ARG A 194 17.30 10.81 29.30
CA ARG A 194 17.03 12.24 29.51
C ARG A 194 18.05 12.76 30.52
N ARG A 195 18.93 13.67 30.07
CA ARG A 195 19.64 14.56 30.99
C ARG A 195 18.57 15.49 31.56
N ASP A 196 18.54 15.57 32.87
CA ASP A 196 17.72 16.47 33.71
C ASP A 196 16.61 15.74 34.45
N GLY A 197 16.70 15.75 35.78
CA GLY A 197 15.87 15.01 36.74
C GLY A 197 14.40 15.44 36.82
N SER A 198 13.72 15.52 35.68
CA SER A 198 12.25 15.53 35.63
C SER A 198 11.72 14.17 36.14
N PRO A 199 10.62 14.15 36.91
CA PRO A 199 10.02 12.89 37.37
C PRO A 199 9.78 11.95 36.18
N GLU A 200 10.07 10.66 36.36
CA GLU A 200 9.68 9.66 35.37
C GLU A 200 8.18 9.79 35.09
N PRO A 201 7.72 9.68 33.83
CA PRO A 201 6.30 9.59 33.56
C PRO A 201 5.79 8.38 34.34
N GLU A 202 4.92 8.64 35.33
CA GLU A 202 4.18 7.59 36.02
C GLU A 202 3.32 6.88 34.96
N PHE A 203 3.86 5.82 34.36
CA PHE A 203 3.04 4.83 33.70
C PHE A 203 2.17 4.22 34.79
N SER A 204 0.92 4.70 34.88
CA SER A 204 -0.02 4.45 35.97
C SER A 204 -0.56 3.02 36.04
N ASP A 205 0.02 2.08 35.29
CA ASP A 205 -0.28 0.66 35.42
C ASP A 205 1.02 -0.12 35.71
N PRO A 206 1.10 -0.84 36.84
CA PRO A 206 2.24 -1.72 37.08
C PRO A 206 2.27 -2.79 35.99
N LEU A 207 3.29 -2.72 35.12
CA LEU A 207 3.64 -3.78 34.18
C LEU A 207 3.65 -5.11 34.96
N PRO A 208 3.02 -6.19 34.44
CA PRO A 208 3.10 -7.48 35.09
C PRO A 208 4.57 -7.84 35.23
N ALA A 209 5.03 -7.97 36.48
CA ALA A 209 6.42 -8.23 36.83
C ALA A 209 7.01 -9.29 35.89
N LEU A 210 7.81 -8.84 34.92
CA LEU A 210 8.62 -9.72 34.10
C LEU A 210 9.63 -10.30 35.08
N LYS A 211 9.47 -11.59 35.41
CA LYS A 211 10.43 -12.31 36.24
C LYS A 211 11.77 -12.31 35.51
N ASP A 212 12.67 -11.50 36.04
CA ASP A 212 14.13 -11.59 36.05
C ASP A 212 14.79 -12.36 34.91
N ASN A 213 15.14 -11.61 33.86
CA ASN A 213 16.38 -11.76 33.09
C ASN A 213 16.83 -10.35 32.69
N GLU A 214 17.97 -9.88 33.21
CA GLU A 214 18.51 -8.53 32.97
C GLU A 214 18.60 -8.18 31.47
N GLU A 215 18.81 -9.15 30.59
CA GLU A 215 18.87 -8.97 29.13
C GLU A 215 17.54 -8.49 28.50
N THR A 216 16.39 -8.85 29.07
CA THR A 216 15.07 -8.45 28.54
C THR A 216 14.68 -7.01 28.90
N ILE A 217 15.31 -6.45 29.94
CA ILE A 217 15.06 -5.09 30.43
C ILE A 217 15.82 -4.06 29.57
N ASP A 218 17.04 -4.39 29.11
CA ASP A 218 17.86 -3.52 28.24
C ASP A 218 17.12 -3.22 26.93
N PHE A 219 16.55 -4.26 26.29
CA PHE A 219 15.86 -4.13 25.00
C PHE A 219 14.58 -3.27 25.03
N SER A 220 13.90 -3.18 26.18
CA SER A 220 12.51 -2.71 26.24
C SER A 220 12.31 -1.25 26.65
N LEU A 221 13.20 -0.65 27.45
CA LEU A 221 12.93 0.67 28.06
C LEU A 221 14.09 1.66 28.05
N ARG A 222 15.34 1.21 28.21
CA ARG A 222 16.50 2.12 28.33
C ARG A 222 17.42 2.10 27.11
N ARG A 223 17.53 0.96 26.41
CA ARG A 223 18.43 0.68 25.27
C ARG A 223 19.66 1.58 25.24
N GLU A 224 20.66 1.24 26.06
CA GLU A 224 21.91 2.01 26.13
C GLU A 224 22.78 1.87 24.86
N ARG A 225 22.49 0.85 24.04
CA ARG A 225 23.16 0.55 22.77
C ARG A 225 22.17 0.18 21.67
N GLU A 226 22.64 0.20 20.43
CA GLU A 226 21.89 -0.35 19.30
C GLU A 226 21.80 -1.88 19.44
N HIS A 227 20.59 -2.42 19.31
CA HIS A 227 20.34 -3.86 19.24
C HIS A 227 19.91 -4.22 17.82
N MET A 228 20.57 -5.23 17.25
CA MET A 228 20.21 -5.79 15.96
C MET A 228 20.07 -7.31 16.09
N PHE A 229 18.94 -7.84 15.66
CA PHE A 229 18.64 -9.27 15.68
C PHE A 229 17.67 -9.63 14.55
N THR A 230 17.51 -10.93 14.30
CA THR A 230 16.59 -11.42 13.28
C THR A 230 15.54 -12.34 13.87
N VAL A 231 14.34 -12.32 13.30
CA VAL A 231 13.33 -13.37 13.51
C VAL A 231 13.10 -14.12 12.20
N ALA A 232 12.94 -15.43 12.31
CA ALA A 232 12.82 -16.31 11.15
C ALA A 232 11.35 -16.52 10.75
N ALA A 233 11.12 -16.54 9.44
CA ALA A 233 9.93 -17.05 8.77
C ALA A 233 10.29 -18.29 7.95
N ASN A 234 9.31 -18.85 7.25
CA ASN A 234 9.48 -20.06 6.43
C ASN A 234 9.49 -19.79 4.92
N THR A 235 9.23 -18.56 4.48
CA THR A 235 9.09 -18.20 3.06
C THR A 235 9.28 -16.69 2.86
N ASN A 236 9.12 -16.19 1.64
CA ASN A 236 9.22 -14.77 1.30
C ASN A 236 8.18 -13.94 2.07
N ILE A 237 8.62 -12.79 2.56
CA ILE A 237 7.86 -11.91 3.44
C ILE A 237 7.72 -10.55 2.74
N PRO A 238 6.69 -10.32 1.91
CA PRO A 238 6.56 -9.07 1.16
C PRO A 238 6.26 -7.84 2.04
N SER A 239 5.73 -8.04 3.25
CA SER A 239 5.30 -6.96 4.13
C SER A 239 5.47 -7.30 5.60
N ILE A 240 5.77 -6.27 6.40
CA ILE A 240 5.88 -6.29 7.86
C ILE A 240 5.30 -5.00 8.42
N ALA A 241 4.81 -5.02 9.66
CA ALA A 241 4.25 -3.83 10.32
C ALA A 241 4.42 -3.87 11.84
N PHE A 242 4.91 -2.79 12.42
CA PHE A 242 4.90 -2.55 13.87
C PHE A 242 3.52 -2.05 14.34
N ASP A 243 3.19 -2.28 15.60
CA ASP A 243 2.01 -1.68 16.22
C ASP A 243 2.26 -0.20 16.62
N ASN A 244 2.04 0.72 15.69
CA ASN A 244 2.09 2.15 15.96
C ASN A 244 0.73 2.74 16.40
N THR A 245 -0.25 1.94 16.86
CA THR A 245 -1.57 2.46 17.29
C THR A 245 -1.53 3.26 18.60
N GLY A 246 -0.36 3.30 19.25
CA GLY A 246 -0.16 3.89 20.57
C GLY A 246 -0.38 2.91 21.73
N LYS A 247 -0.91 1.71 21.45
CA LYS A 247 -1.03 0.63 22.45
C LYS A 247 0.29 -0.10 22.71
N ASP A 248 1.26 0.02 21.80
CA ASP A 248 2.59 -0.57 21.94
C ASP A 248 3.68 0.52 21.89
N PRO A 249 3.80 1.39 22.92
CA PRO A 249 4.79 2.46 22.90
C PRO A 249 6.24 1.96 22.92
N ILE A 250 6.47 0.70 23.35
CA ILE A 250 7.79 0.09 23.55
C ILE A 250 8.25 -0.79 22.37
N GLY A 251 7.40 -1.03 21.38
CA GLY A 251 7.75 -1.78 20.17
C GLY A 251 7.94 -3.28 20.39
N ARG A 252 7.01 -3.88 21.15
CA ARG A 252 7.00 -5.32 21.42
C ARG A 252 6.49 -6.14 20.23
N TRP A 253 5.59 -5.61 19.41
CA TRP A 253 4.83 -6.42 18.45
C TRP A 253 5.13 -6.08 17.00
N LEU A 254 5.30 -7.14 16.21
CA LEU A 254 5.54 -7.08 14.78
C LEU A 254 4.68 -8.11 14.05
N LEU A 255 3.90 -7.64 13.08
CA LEU A 255 3.22 -8.50 12.11
C LEU A 255 4.11 -8.73 10.90
N SER A 256 4.05 -9.92 10.32
CA SER A 256 4.61 -10.21 9.00
C SER A 256 3.60 -10.93 8.12
N SER A 257 3.62 -10.59 6.83
CA SER A 257 2.84 -11.24 5.77
C SER A 257 3.73 -12.19 4.98
N SER A 258 3.26 -13.40 4.71
CA SER A 258 4.03 -14.41 3.96
C SER A 258 3.30 -14.90 2.72
N ILE A 259 4.08 -15.22 1.68
CA ILE A 259 3.52 -15.66 0.38
C ILE A 259 2.84 -17.04 0.44
N ASP A 260 3.10 -17.82 1.49
CA ASP A 260 2.43 -19.11 1.74
C ASP A 260 1.07 -18.96 2.43
N GLY A 261 0.57 -17.73 2.61
CA GLY A 261 -0.75 -17.47 3.17
C GLY A 261 -0.77 -17.36 4.69
N LYS A 262 0.39 -17.11 5.33
CA LYS A 262 0.50 -16.91 6.78
C LYS A 262 0.69 -15.45 7.16
N THR A 263 -0.06 -15.00 8.16
CA THR A 263 0.27 -13.80 8.93
C THR A 263 0.87 -14.26 10.26
N MET A 264 2.07 -13.79 10.59
CA MET A 264 2.76 -14.15 11.82
C MET A 264 2.87 -12.94 12.74
N LEU A 265 2.59 -13.14 14.02
CA LEU A 265 2.76 -12.13 15.07
C LEU A 265 3.96 -12.51 15.93
N PHE A 266 4.96 -11.63 15.99
CA PHE A 266 6.17 -11.82 16.78
C PHE A 266 6.12 -10.98 18.06
N ASP A 267 6.55 -11.58 19.18
CA ASP A 267 6.88 -10.89 20.43
C ASP A 267 8.38 -10.61 20.41
N LEU A 268 8.77 -9.38 20.06
CA LEU A 268 10.15 -8.97 19.85
C LEU A 268 10.94 -8.91 21.15
N HIS A 269 10.29 -8.65 22.29
CA HIS A 269 10.94 -8.66 23.60
C HIS A 269 11.39 -10.07 23.98
N LYS A 270 10.62 -11.08 23.55
CA LYS A 270 10.96 -12.49 23.72
C LYS A 270 11.63 -13.11 22.49
N GLN A 271 11.86 -12.30 21.43
CA GLN A 271 12.40 -12.69 20.14
C GLN A 271 11.81 -14.00 19.59
N ARG A 272 10.49 -14.16 19.69
CA ARG A 272 9.82 -15.41 19.30
C ARG A 272 8.47 -15.19 18.64
N LEU A 273 8.07 -16.18 17.86
CA LEU A 273 6.75 -16.25 17.28
C LEU A 273 5.69 -16.44 18.38
N SER A 274 4.66 -15.60 18.35
CA SER A 274 3.54 -15.64 19.29
C SER A 274 2.37 -16.43 18.70
N SER A 275 1.92 -16.02 17.52
CA SER A 275 0.73 -16.58 16.87
C SER A 275 0.87 -16.57 15.34
N VAL A 276 0.19 -17.52 14.69
CA VAL A 276 0.08 -17.61 13.23
C VAL A 276 -1.40 -17.59 12.86
N PHE A 277 -1.74 -16.79 11.86
CA PHE A 277 -3.09 -16.64 11.35
C PHE A 277 -3.12 -17.02 9.87
N GLN A 278 -3.98 -17.97 9.51
CA GLN A 278 -4.20 -18.42 8.14
C GLN A 278 -5.69 -18.42 7.85
N MET A 279 -6.11 -17.56 6.93
CA MET A 279 -7.52 -17.43 6.58
C MET A 279 -7.68 -17.08 5.11
N GLY A 280 -8.78 -17.54 4.52
CA GLY A 280 -9.02 -17.33 3.09
C GLY A 280 -10.15 -18.16 2.52
N TRP A 281 -10.21 -18.17 1.19
CA TRP A 281 -11.09 -19.05 0.42
C TRP A 281 -10.26 -20.00 -0.43
N CYS A 282 -10.47 -21.31 -0.28
CA CYS A 282 -9.73 -22.31 -1.03
C CYS A 282 -10.63 -23.46 -1.50
N ARG A 283 -10.35 -24.00 -2.70
CA ARG A 283 -11.05 -25.19 -3.23
C ARG A 283 -10.63 -26.49 -2.53
N SER A 284 -9.48 -26.49 -1.85
CA SER A 284 -8.97 -27.64 -1.11
C SER A 284 -9.47 -27.70 0.34
N THR A 285 -10.22 -26.71 0.82
CA THR A 285 -10.71 -26.70 2.20
C THR A 285 -11.64 -27.87 2.46
N LYS A 286 -11.26 -28.73 3.41
CA LYS A 286 -12.09 -29.84 3.91
C LYS A 286 -12.82 -29.47 5.20
N HIS A 287 -12.15 -28.71 6.07
CA HIS A 287 -12.66 -28.28 7.38
C HIS A 287 -12.53 -26.76 7.50
N PRO A 288 -13.61 -26.03 7.80
CA PRO A 288 -13.56 -24.57 7.90
C PRO A 288 -12.56 -24.04 8.95
N GLY A 289 -12.34 -24.75 10.05
CA GLY A 289 -11.43 -24.32 11.13
C GLY A 289 -9.95 -24.69 10.91
N GLN A 290 -9.60 -25.23 9.74
CA GLN A 290 -8.24 -25.69 9.43
C GLN A 290 -7.82 -25.15 8.06
N SER A 291 -6.59 -24.66 7.97
CA SER A 291 -6.02 -24.30 6.68
C SER A 291 -5.86 -25.55 5.81
N PRO A 292 -6.02 -25.45 4.48
CA PRO A 292 -5.96 -26.61 3.62
C PRO A 292 -4.56 -27.23 3.62
N LEU A 293 -4.39 -28.35 4.33
CA LEU A 293 -3.27 -29.25 4.14
C LEU A 293 -3.46 -29.95 2.81
N SER A 294 -2.82 -29.46 1.75
CA SER A 294 -2.73 -30.27 0.53
C SER A 294 -1.65 -31.32 0.74
N ASP A 295 -2.00 -32.59 0.58
CA ASP A 295 -1.08 -33.75 0.57
C ASP A 295 0.06 -33.59 -0.48
N SER A 296 -0.03 -32.60 -1.37
CA SER A 296 0.94 -32.23 -2.42
C SER A 296 1.55 -30.83 -2.27
N SER A 297 1.37 -30.13 -1.14
CA SER A 297 1.76 -28.71 -0.94
C SER A 297 1.17 -27.70 -1.96
N ARG A 298 0.20 -28.10 -2.80
CA ARG A 298 -0.50 -27.25 -3.78
C ARG A 298 -2.01 -27.30 -3.58
N CYS A 299 -2.65 -26.12 -3.54
CA CYS A 299 -4.10 -26.02 -3.51
C CYS A 299 -4.73 -26.36 -4.87
N ARG A 300 -6.02 -26.73 -4.89
CA ARG A 300 -6.78 -27.03 -6.12
C ARG A 300 -7.37 -25.78 -6.80
N CYS A 301 -6.95 -24.59 -6.37
CA CYS A 301 -7.35 -23.35 -7.01
C CYS A 301 -6.63 -23.25 -8.36
N GLY A 302 -7.36 -22.92 -9.44
CA GLY A 302 -6.79 -22.90 -10.80
C GLY A 302 -5.66 -21.89 -10.97
N ASP A 303 -5.60 -20.88 -10.11
CA ASP A 303 -4.66 -19.77 -10.08
C ASP A 303 -3.55 -19.94 -9.01
N TRP A 304 -3.28 -21.17 -8.56
CA TRP A 304 -2.29 -21.42 -7.51
C TRP A 304 -0.88 -20.96 -7.88
N PHE A 305 -0.53 -20.96 -9.18
CA PHE A 305 0.76 -20.44 -9.68
C PHE A 305 0.95 -18.95 -9.42
N HIS A 306 -0.14 -18.19 -9.25
CA HIS A 306 -0.11 -16.75 -8.94
C HIS A 306 -0.15 -16.46 -7.44
N VAL A 307 0.18 -17.46 -6.61
CA VAL A 307 0.14 -17.38 -5.15
C VAL A 307 -1.17 -16.74 -4.67
N SER A 308 -2.30 -17.29 -5.12
CA SER A 308 -3.64 -16.72 -4.86
C SER A 308 -4.05 -16.68 -3.39
N HIS A 309 -3.29 -17.32 -2.51
CA HIS A 309 -3.45 -17.26 -1.06
C HIS A 309 -2.37 -16.42 -0.36
N ALA A 310 -1.41 -15.86 -1.09
CA ALA A 310 -0.37 -15.02 -0.52
C ALA A 310 -0.95 -13.82 0.21
N ILE A 311 -0.29 -13.49 1.31
CA ILE A 311 -0.55 -12.27 2.06
C ILE A 311 0.48 -11.24 1.61
N TRP A 312 -0.01 -10.14 1.04
CA TRP A 312 0.81 -9.05 0.52
C TRP A 312 0.90 -7.87 1.48
N GLY A 313 0.01 -7.81 2.47
CA GLY A 313 0.01 -6.76 3.49
C GLY A 313 -0.64 -7.22 4.80
N ALA A 314 -0.17 -6.66 5.90
CA ALA A 314 -0.81 -6.73 7.20
C ALA A 314 -0.51 -5.44 7.96
N MET A 315 -1.50 -4.87 8.65
CA MET A 315 -1.30 -3.64 9.41
C MET A 315 -2.20 -3.58 10.64
N PHE A 316 -1.66 -3.07 11.74
CA PHE A 316 -2.46 -2.71 12.92
C PHE A 316 -3.34 -1.50 12.60
N LEU A 317 -4.55 -1.45 13.18
CA LEU A 317 -5.50 -0.36 12.93
C LEU A 317 -5.69 0.50 14.17
N ASP A 318 -5.58 1.82 14.01
CA ASP A 318 -5.95 2.75 15.08
C ASP A 318 -7.47 2.82 15.23
N VAL A 319 -8.01 1.97 16.10
CA VAL A 319 -9.45 1.92 16.38
C VAL A 319 -10.02 3.15 17.06
N LEU A 320 -9.19 4.00 17.65
CA LEU A 320 -9.67 5.25 18.23
C LEU A 320 -10.12 6.23 17.13
N SER A 321 -9.60 6.05 15.91
CA SER A 321 -10.00 6.84 14.74
C SER A 321 -11.33 6.41 14.09
N ALA A 322 -11.88 5.27 14.50
CA ALA A 322 -13.04 4.67 13.85
C ALA A 322 -14.31 5.53 13.98
N HIS A 323 -15.05 5.66 12.88
CA HIS A 323 -16.32 6.37 12.83
C HIS A 323 -17.41 5.58 13.55
N GLU A 324 -18.23 6.24 14.35
CA GLU A 324 -19.37 5.59 14.98
C GLU A 324 -20.46 5.30 13.94
N ALA A 325 -20.73 4.00 13.72
CA ALA A 325 -21.70 3.55 12.73
C ALA A 325 -23.12 3.89 13.17
N SER A 326 -23.84 4.65 12.35
CA SER A 326 -25.27 4.91 12.56
C SER A 326 -26.09 3.66 12.20
N PRO A 327 -27.36 3.56 12.67
CA PRO A 327 -28.25 2.47 12.25
C PRO A 327 -28.45 2.37 10.73
N ARG A 328 -28.29 3.48 9.99
CA ARG A 328 -28.35 3.48 8.52
C ARG A 328 -27.11 2.88 7.89
N ASP A 329 -25.93 3.27 8.38
CA ASP A 329 -24.66 2.72 7.89
C ASP A 329 -24.64 1.19 8.05
N VAL A 330 -25.21 0.67 9.15
CA VAL A 330 -25.34 -0.79 9.37
C VAL A 330 -26.22 -1.48 8.32
N LEU A 331 -27.29 -0.83 7.85
CA LEU A 331 -28.14 -1.36 6.77
C LEU A 331 -27.40 -1.32 5.43
N ASP A 332 -26.63 -0.25 5.20
CA ASP A 332 -25.89 -0.01 3.94
C ASP A 332 -24.66 -0.92 3.80
N LEU A 333 -24.10 -1.44 4.90
CA LEU A 333 -22.96 -2.38 4.87
C LEU A 333 -23.29 -3.73 4.18
N GLU A 334 -24.56 -4.08 4.02
CA GLU A 334 -25.07 -5.31 3.38
C GLU A 334 -24.35 -6.63 3.73
N CYS A 335 -23.81 -6.73 4.96
CA CYS A 335 -22.99 -7.86 5.36
C CYS A 335 -23.76 -9.19 5.46
N GLN A 336 -23.13 -10.29 5.03
CA GLN A 336 -23.64 -11.65 5.19
C GLN A 336 -22.79 -12.46 6.16
N THR A 337 -23.43 -13.26 7.00
CA THR A 337 -22.72 -14.20 7.85
C THR A 337 -22.28 -15.42 7.05
N LYS A 338 -20.98 -15.74 7.10
CA LYS A 338 -20.41 -16.94 6.50
C LYS A 338 -19.62 -17.73 7.55
N ALA A 339 -19.88 -19.03 7.60
CA ALA A 339 -19.08 -19.92 8.42
C ALA A 339 -17.66 -20.06 7.83
N PRO A 340 -16.60 -20.17 8.66
CA PRO A 340 -16.63 -20.07 10.10
C PRO A 340 -16.17 -18.65 10.50
N PHE A 341 -16.99 -17.90 11.24
CA PHE A 341 -16.61 -16.62 11.85
C PHE A 341 -16.44 -15.40 10.92
N PHE A 342 -16.91 -15.46 9.67
CA PHE A 342 -16.82 -14.32 8.75
C PHE A 342 -18.10 -13.48 8.70
N GLN A 343 -17.93 -12.17 8.81
CA GLN A 343 -18.90 -11.17 8.38
C GLN A 343 -18.48 -10.63 7.00
N ASP A 344 -19.15 -11.11 5.95
CA ASP A 344 -18.80 -10.86 4.55
C ASP A 344 -19.48 -9.58 4.03
N ALA A 345 -18.67 -8.53 3.85
CA ALA A 345 -19.01 -7.21 3.32
C ALA A 345 -18.87 -7.09 1.79
N THR A 346 -18.62 -8.19 1.06
CA THR A 346 -18.34 -8.19 -0.40
C THR A 346 -19.39 -7.47 -1.25
N LYS A 347 -20.65 -7.39 -0.78
CA LYS A 347 -21.72 -6.74 -1.53
C LYS A 347 -21.49 -5.24 -1.78
N GLN A 348 -20.75 -4.55 -0.92
CA GLN A 348 -20.48 -3.11 -1.09
C GLN A 348 -19.68 -2.81 -2.39
N ASN A 349 -18.87 -3.75 -2.87
CA ASN A 349 -18.16 -3.60 -4.15
C ASN A 349 -19.13 -3.57 -5.36
N GLN A 350 -20.39 -3.99 -5.22
CA GLN A 350 -21.36 -3.98 -6.32
C GLN A 350 -21.86 -2.59 -6.70
N HIS A 351 -21.52 -1.56 -5.91
CA HIS A 351 -21.87 -0.17 -6.22
C HIS A 351 -20.99 0.44 -7.31
N PHE A 352 -19.83 -0.16 -7.61
CA PHE A 352 -18.88 0.35 -8.59
C PHE A 352 -18.98 -0.38 -9.93
N ALA A 353 -18.83 0.36 -11.03
CA ALA A 353 -18.91 -0.18 -12.40
C ALA A 353 -17.71 0.28 -13.25
N LEU A 354 -17.05 -0.66 -13.91
CA LEU A 354 -15.99 -0.34 -14.87
C LEU A 354 -16.58 0.21 -16.17
N ARG A 355 -16.05 1.35 -16.62
CA ARG A 355 -16.33 1.96 -17.92
C ARG A 355 -15.09 1.93 -18.80
N ALA A 356 -15.03 0.96 -19.70
CA ALA A 356 -13.92 0.81 -20.64
C ALA A 356 -13.83 1.95 -21.68
N GLU A 357 -14.94 2.66 -21.91
CA GLU A 357 -15.07 3.72 -22.92
C GLU A 357 -14.61 5.10 -22.45
N TYR A 358 -14.29 5.28 -21.16
CA TYR A 358 -13.90 6.60 -20.65
C TYR A 358 -12.46 6.94 -21.05
N ASN A 359 -12.35 7.94 -21.93
CA ASN A 359 -11.08 8.56 -22.29
C ASN A 359 -10.94 9.92 -21.57
N PRO A 360 -10.06 10.06 -20.57
CA PRO A 360 -9.90 11.33 -19.83
C PRO A 360 -9.49 12.53 -20.71
N ASN A 361 -9.08 12.28 -21.96
CA ASN A 361 -8.69 13.31 -22.94
C ASN A 361 -9.87 14.13 -23.51
N GLU A 362 -11.06 13.55 -23.67
CA GLU A 362 -12.17 14.22 -24.38
C GLU A 362 -12.98 15.17 -23.48
N ASP A 363 -13.13 14.83 -22.20
CA ASP A 363 -13.91 15.63 -21.23
C ASP A 363 -13.10 16.80 -20.63
N ALA A 364 -11.78 16.68 -20.54
CA ALA A 364 -10.90 17.79 -20.11
C ALA A 364 -10.85 18.92 -21.15
N ALA A 365 -11.04 18.62 -22.44
CA ALA A 365 -11.12 19.61 -23.51
C ALA A 365 -12.43 20.44 -23.45
N GLN A 366 -13.51 19.87 -22.90
CA GLN A 366 -14.83 20.50 -22.79
C GLN A 366 -15.00 21.36 -21.52
N SER A 367 -14.06 21.28 -20.58
CA SER A 367 -14.12 21.97 -19.28
C SER A 367 -13.14 23.15 -19.15
N ARG A 368 -12.65 23.69 -20.28
CA ARG A 368 -11.97 24.99 -20.27
C ARG A 368 -12.97 26.08 -19.85
N PRO A 369 -12.63 26.98 -18.90
CA PRO A 369 -13.44 28.17 -18.64
C PRO A 369 -13.58 28.94 -19.95
N GLY A 370 -14.82 29.23 -20.34
CA GLY A 370 -15.11 30.01 -21.54
C GLY A 370 -14.30 31.29 -21.54
N THR A 371 -13.64 31.56 -22.67
CA THR A 371 -13.09 32.87 -23.02
C THR A 371 -14.12 33.95 -22.66
N PRO A 372 -13.73 35.03 -21.96
CA PRO A 372 -14.64 36.14 -21.71
C PRO A 372 -15.23 36.63 -23.04
N LEU A 373 -16.55 36.73 -23.08
CA LEU A 373 -17.28 37.39 -24.15
C LEU A 373 -16.75 38.82 -24.29
N ASP A 374 -15.95 39.07 -25.34
CA ASP A 374 -15.60 40.42 -25.73
C ASP A 374 -16.79 41.00 -26.50
N ILE A 375 -17.48 41.92 -25.83
CA ILE A 375 -18.45 42.82 -26.44
C ILE A 375 -17.64 43.94 -27.08
N THR A 376 -17.49 43.92 -28.40
CA THR A 376 -17.22 45.14 -29.15
C THR A 376 -18.10 45.23 -30.38
N ASP A 377 -18.85 46.32 -30.39
CA ASP A 377 -19.74 46.82 -31.41
C ASP A 377 -18.99 47.18 -32.70
N GLY A 378 -19.74 47.18 -33.81
CA GLY A 378 -19.24 46.98 -35.19
C GLY A 378 -18.49 48.12 -35.88
N THR A 379 -18.01 47.80 -37.08
CA THR A 379 -18.26 48.52 -38.34
C THR A 379 -17.80 47.68 -39.53
N ASP A 380 -18.60 47.73 -40.59
CA ASP A 380 -18.41 47.18 -41.93
C ASP A 380 -17.04 47.55 -42.58
N ASP A 381 -16.48 46.65 -43.38
CA ASP A 381 -16.32 46.90 -44.82
C ASP A 381 -15.91 45.64 -45.61
N SER A 382 -16.48 45.58 -46.81
CA SER A 382 -16.44 44.53 -47.83
C SER A 382 -15.08 44.35 -48.55
N CYS A 383 -14.82 43.14 -49.09
CA CYS A 383 -14.55 42.89 -50.52
C CYS A 383 -14.18 41.42 -50.85
N SER A 384 -15.14 40.75 -51.51
CA SER A 384 -15.05 39.95 -52.76
C SER A 384 -13.87 39.01 -53.11
N ASP A 385 -14.25 37.73 -53.32
CA ASP A 385 -14.13 36.96 -54.60
C ASP A 385 -12.87 36.09 -54.93
N PRO A 386 -13.00 35.04 -55.80
CA PRO A 386 -13.03 33.63 -55.36
C PRO A 386 -12.22 32.65 -56.28
N GLU A 387 -12.53 31.35 -56.15
CA GLU A 387 -12.30 30.23 -57.09
C GLU A 387 -10.87 29.63 -57.18
N ASP A 388 -10.72 28.33 -56.88
CA ASP A 388 -10.92 27.29 -57.90
C ASP A 388 -10.95 25.85 -57.32
N SER A 389 -11.35 24.92 -58.18
CA SER A 389 -12.13 23.70 -57.96
C SER A 389 -11.36 22.36 -57.97
N ASP A 390 -11.98 21.36 -57.30
CA ASP A 390 -12.12 19.91 -57.53
C ASP A 390 -10.99 19.03 -58.14
N GLU A 391 -10.72 17.88 -57.51
CA GLU A 391 -11.07 16.51 -58.00
C GLU A 391 -10.43 15.33 -57.19
N GLU A 392 -11.30 14.51 -56.62
CA GLU A 392 -11.39 13.02 -56.55
C GLU A 392 -10.15 12.07 -56.45
N ALA A 393 -10.16 11.30 -55.34
CA ALA A 393 -10.00 9.83 -55.17
C ALA A 393 -8.84 9.02 -55.80
N SER A 394 -8.11 8.28 -54.94
CA SER A 394 -7.71 6.87 -55.19
C SER A 394 -7.21 6.19 -53.90
N GLU A 395 -7.78 5.02 -53.62
CA GLU A 395 -7.41 4.08 -52.56
C GLU A 395 -6.03 3.43 -52.79
N GLY A 396 -5.40 2.96 -51.72
CA GLY A 396 -4.14 2.21 -51.77
C GLY A 396 -3.68 1.71 -50.40
N SER A 397 -4.35 0.66 -49.90
CA SER A 397 -3.94 -0.09 -48.70
C SER A 397 -2.72 -0.99 -48.99
N VAL A 398 -1.66 -0.87 -48.20
CA VAL A 398 -0.52 -1.82 -48.19
C VAL A 398 -0.38 -2.40 -46.78
N SER A 399 -0.71 -3.68 -46.65
CA SER A 399 -0.46 -4.53 -45.49
C SER A 399 0.91 -5.21 -45.64
N ILE A 400 1.75 -5.12 -44.60
CA ILE A 400 3.04 -5.84 -44.53
C ILE A 400 2.92 -6.90 -43.41
N GLU A 401 2.94 -8.16 -43.81
CA GLU A 401 3.08 -9.34 -42.96
C GLU A 401 4.58 -9.64 -42.74
N TYR A 402 4.98 -9.93 -41.50
CA TYR A 402 6.30 -10.52 -41.19
C TYR A 402 6.12 -12.02 -40.96
N LYS A 403 6.96 -12.83 -41.64
CA LYS A 403 7.09 -14.28 -41.47
C LYS A 403 8.16 -14.58 -40.42
N GLU A 404 7.86 -15.50 -39.51
CA GLU A 404 8.82 -16.20 -38.65
C GLU A 404 9.34 -17.45 -39.39
N GLU A 405 10.65 -17.71 -39.30
CA GLU A 405 11.30 -18.94 -39.75
C GLU A 405 11.85 -19.69 -38.54
N ASP A 406 11.40 -20.94 -38.37
CA ASP A 406 11.84 -21.91 -37.38
C ASP A 406 13.11 -22.66 -37.87
N GLU A 407 14.09 -22.87 -36.99
CA GLU A 407 15.10 -23.92 -37.16
C GLU A 407 15.28 -24.73 -35.87
N ASP A 408 14.90 -26.02 -35.94
CA ASP A 408 15.18 -27.08 -34.98
C ASP A 408 16.63 -27.61 -35.11
N SER A 409 17.30 -27.92 -34.00
CA SER A 409 18.20 -29.09 -33.94
C SER A 409 18.54 -29.57 -32.51
N ASP A 410 18.00 -30.76 -32.22
CA ASP A 410 18.60 -32.00 -31.66
C ASP A 410 19.42 -32.07 -30.34
N ALA A 411 19.25 -33.24 -29.71
CA ALA A 411 19.45 -33.60 -28.32
C ALA A 411 20.86 -34.08 -27.91
N GLY A 412 21.13 -34.02 -26.60
CA GLY A 412 22.24 -34.72 -25.94
C GLY A 412 21.95 -35.02 -24.47
N HIS A 413 21.82 -36.31 -24.13
CA HIS A 413 21.61 -36.83 -22.78
C HIS A 413 22.89 -36.81 -21.93
N SER A 414 22.78 -36.41 -20.65
CA SER A 414 23.53 -37.06 -19.55
C SER A 414 22.75 -36.99 -18.24
N GLN A 415 22.52 -38.15 -17.64
CA GLN A 415 21.99 -38.32 -16.29
C GLN A 415 23.05 -37.90 -15.26
N ASP A 416 22.65 -37.23 -14.18
CA ASP A 416 23.19 -37.48 -12.85
C ASP A 416 22.24 -36.98 -11.74
N ASN A 417 22.00 -37.87 -10.79
CA ASN A 417 21.12 -37.73 -9.64
C ASN A 417 21.76 -36.88 -8.54
N HIS A 418 21.09 -35.81 -8.07
CA HIS A 418 21.18 -35.39 -6.67
C HIS A 418 19.83 -34.83 -6.17
N HIS A 419 19.30 -35.48 -5.14
CA HIS A 419 18.12 -35.09 -4.37
C HIS A 419 18.41 -33.83 -3.53
N ALA A 420 17.70 -32.74 -3.81
CA ALA A 420 17.45 -31.64 -2.87
C ALA A 420 16.07 -31.05 -3.20
N GLY A 421 15.11 -31.21 -2.29
CA GLY A 421 13.78 -30.61 -2.41
C GLY A 421 13.84 -29.10 -2.21
N GLY A 422 14.06 -28.37 -3.30
CA GLY A 422 13.94 -26.92 -3.37
C GLY A 422 12.57 -26.51 -3.88
N TYR A 423 11.87 -25.64 -3.15
CA TYR A 423 10.81 -24.82 -3.73
C TYR A 423 11.47 -23.92 -4.78
N PRO A 424 10.95 -23.84 -6.03
CA PRO A 424 11.56 -22.96 -7.01
C PRO A 424 11.36 -21.52 -6.54
N ALA A 425 12.46 -20.78 -6.43
CA ALA A 425 12.42 -19.32 -6.49
C ALA A 425 11.54 -18.94 -7.69
N ALA A 426 10.62 -17.99 -7.50
CA ALA A 426 9.63 -17.61 -8.49
C ALA A 426 10.29 -16.92 -9.69
N ASN A 427 10.94 -17.70 -10.57
CA ASN A 427 11.28 -17.32 -11.93
C ASN A 427 9.98 -17.34 -12.73
N LEU A 428 9.27 -16.21 -12.75
CA LEU A 428 8.14 -15.97 -13.64
C LEU A 428 8.67 -15.39 -14.96
N ALA A 429 9.27 -16.22 -15.78
CA ALA A 429 9.33 -15.98 -17.22
C ALA A 429 7.96 -16.30 -17.84
N PRO A 430 7.50 -15.59 -18.89
CA PRO A 430 6.18 -15.79 -19.47
C PRO A 430 6.13 -17.13 -20.22
N HIS A 431 5.61 -18.18 -19.58
CA HIS A 431 5.32 -19.43 -20.27
C HIS A 431 3.89 -19.43 -20.82
N VAL A 432 3.80 -19.62 -22.13
CA VAL A 432 2.57 -19.87 -22.90
C VAL A 432 1.81 -21.04 -22.26
N ILE A 433 0.53 -20.83 -21.95
CA ILE A 433 -0.37 -21.85 -21.36
C ILE A 433 -0.71 -22.89 -22.46
N PRO A 434 -0.56 -24.20 -22.21
CA PRO A 434 -1.11 -25.22 -23.12
C PRO A 434 -2.63 -25.12 -23.15
N THR A 435 -3.18 -24.68 -24.29
CA THR A 435 -4.60 -24.73 -24.59
C THR A 435 -5.04 -26.17 -24.78
N GLY A 436 -5.41 -26.84 -23.70
CA GLY A 436 -5.98 -28.17 -23.78
C GLY A 436 -6.21 -28.76 -22.42
N PHE A 437 -7.42 -28.57 -21.88
CA PHE A 437 -8.18 -29.49 -21.01
C PHE A 437 -9.40 -28.75 -20.46
N TYR A 438 -10.29 -28.29 -21.35
CA TYR A 438 -11.64 -27.88 -20.94
C TYR A 438 -12.55 -29.12 -20.86
N GLU A 439 -12.25 -30.03 -19.94
CA GLU A 439 -13.31 -30.89 -19.42
C GLU A 439 -14.13 -30.03 -18.45
N GLN A 440 -15.41 -29.83 -18.79
CA GLN A 440 -16.44 -29.17 -17.97
C GLN A 440 -16.75 -29.98 -16.70
N THR A 441 -15.75 -30.26 -15.88
CA THR A 441 -15.95 -30.66 -14.49
C THR A 441 -16.49 -29.44 -13.75
N ARG A 442 -17.61 -29.60 -13.03
CA ARG A 442 -18.19 -28.54 -12.18
C ARG A 442 -17.09 -27.97 -11.29
N ILE A 443 -16.62 -26.76 -11.61
CA ILE A 443 -15.61 -26.08 -10.83
C ILE A 443 -16.19 -25.85 -9.43
N GLN A 444 -15.67 -26.55 -8.43
CA GLN A 444 -16.14 -26.37 -7.06
C GLN A 444 -15.82 -24.94 -6.59
N PRO A 445 -16.79 -24.24 -5.98
CA PRO A 445 -16.54 -22.91 -5.44
C PRO A 445 -15.53 -22.97 -4.29
N ARG A 446 -14.66 -21.95 -4.18
CA ARG A 446 -13.71 -21.84 -3.06
C ARG A 446 -14.51 -21.78 -1.74
N GLN A 447 -14.11 -22.60 -0.78
CA GLN A 447 -14.72 -22.66 0.55
C GLN A 447 -13.89 -21.86 1.57
N PRO A 448 -14.54 -21.13 2.49
CA PRO A 448 -13.87 -20.36 3.53
C PRO A 448 -13.12 -21.25 4.51
N TYR A 449 -11.95 -20.79 4.97
CA TYR A 449 -11.20 -21.39 6.07
C TYR A 449 -10.61 -20.30 6.98
N CYS A 450 -10.43 -20.62 8.25
CA CYS A 450 -9.76 -19.79 9.24
C CYS A 450 -9.10 -20.70 10.29
N GLU A 451 -7.78 -20.70 10.34
CA GLU A 451 -6.96 -21.40 11.33
C GLU A 451 -6.08 -20.38 12.05
N ILE A 452 -6.07 -20.48 13.37
CA ILE A 452 -5.29 -19.61 14.23
C ILE A 452 -4.52 -20.50 15.20
N THR A 453 -3.19 -20.42 15.12
CA THR A 453 -2.28 -21.24 15.89
C THR A 453 -1.55 -20.36 16.89
N ASN A 454 -1.95 -20.44 18.17
CA ASN A 454 -1.23 -19.80 19.26
C ASN A 454 -0.05 -20.68 19.67
N ILE A 455 1.16 -20.16 19.49
CA ILE A 455 2.41 -20.86 19.79
C ILE A 455 2.90 -20.48 21.19
N ALA A 456 2.54 -19.27 21.64
CA ALA A 456 2.71 -18.82 23.01
C ALA A 456 1.48 -19.14 23.88
N ASN A 457 1.67 -19.49 25.15
CA ASN A 457 0.64 -19.33 26.20
C ASN A 457 0.40 -17.84 26.51
N SER A 458 0.05 -17.04 25.50
CA SER A 458 -0.34 -15.65 25.68
C SER A 458 -1.60 -15.60 26.55
N LYS A 459 -1.56 -14.81 27.63
CA LYS A 459 -2.74 -14.56 28.44
C LYS A 459 -3.74 -13.75 27.61
N GLU A 460 -5.04 -13.94 27.85
CA GLU A 460 -6.16 -13.31 27.11
C GLU A 460 -6.15 -11.75 27.06
N GLY A 461 -5.19 -11.07 27.69
CA GLY A 461 -5.01 -9.60 27.65
C GLY A 461 -3.86 -9.07 26.78
N ASP A 462 -3.05 -9.93 26.15
CA ASP A 462 -1.87 -9.54 25.35
C ASP A 462 -2.23 -9.25 23.86
N ASN A 463 -3.51 -9.03 23.53
CA ASN A 463 -3.99 -9.03 22.14
C ASN A 463 -3.99 -7.63 21.51
N HIS A 464 -2.99 -7.36 20.66
CA HIS A 464 -2.85 -6.14 19.84
C HIS A 464 -3.80 -6.17 18.63
N LEU A 465 -5.09 -6.13 18.95
CA LEU A 465 -6.19 -6.16 18.00
C LEU A 465 -6.93 -4.81 17.98
N PRO A 466 -7.59 -4.48 16.85
CA PRO A 466 -7.67 -5.23 15.60
C PRO A 466 -6.51 -4.94 14.62
N TYR A 467 -6.31 -5.84 13.67
CA TYR A 467 -5.43 -5.63 12.52
C TYR A 467 -6.10 -6.09 11.22
N LEU A 468 -5.62 -5.56 10.10
CA LEU A 468 -6.04 -5.92 8.76
C LEU A 468 -5.04 -6.91 8.14
N VAL A 469 -5.54 -7.92 7.45
CA VAL A 469 -4.79 -8.84 6.59
C VAL A 469 -5.24 -8.64 5.15
N ILE A 470 -4.28 -8.47 4.25
CA ILE A 470 -4.49 -8.15 2.83
C ILE A 470 -3.86 -9.27 2.00
N THR A 471 -4.71 -10.03 1.33
CA THR A 471 -4.28 -11.11 0.43
C THR A 471 -4.29 -10.64 -1.02
N THR A 472 -3.89 -11.50 -1.96
CA THR A 472 -3.98 -11.21 -3.39
C THR A 472 -5.38 -10.73 -3.80
N ASP A 473 -6.43 -11.35 -3.26
CA ASP A 473 -7.81 -11.13 -3.69
C ASP A 473 -8.75 -10.61 -2.59
N ASP A 474 -8.45 -10.81 -1.31
CA ASP A 474 -9.41 -10.63 -0.21
C ASP A 474 -8.82 -9.82 0.96
N LEU A 475 -9.69 -9.14 1.72
CA LEU A 475 -9.39 -8.41 2.95
C LEU A 475 -9.97 -9.11 4.17
N PHE A 476 -9.26 -9.07 5.30
CA PHE A 476 -9.73 -9.59 6.58
C PHE A 476 -9.38 -8.63 7.72
N LEU A 477 -10.40 -8.08 8.38
CA LEU A 477 -10.28 -7.34 9.62
C LEU A 477 -10.44 -8.31 10.79
N VAL A 478 -9.34 -8.61 11.47
CA VAL A 478 -9.30 -9.53 12.62
C VAL A 478 -9.43 -8.73 13.90
N GLN A 479 -10.42 -9.05 14.74
CA GLN A 479 -10.80 -8.20 15.87
C GLN A 479 -10.64 -8.85 17.24
N ARG A 480 -10.79 -10.16 17.32
CA ARG A 480 -10.63 -10.94 18.56
C ARG A 480 -9.95 -12.27 18.23
N PRO A 481 -9.16 -12.85 19.15
CA PRO A 481 -8.71 -14.22 18.96
C PRO A 481 -9.95 -15.14 19.02
N PRO A 482 -10.01 -16.20 18.21
CA PRO A 482 -11.03 -17.22 18.36
C PRO A 482 -10.94 -17.82 19.76
N LEU A 483 -12.10 -18.01 20.40
CA LEU A 483 -12.19 -18.88 21.56
C LEU A 483 -11.64 -20.26 21.19
N SER A 484 -10.93 -20.88 22.13
CA SER A 484 -10.21 -22.15 21.96
C SER A 484 -11.08 -23.31 21.47
N GLU A 485 -12.41 -23.20 21.57
CA GLU A 485 -13.35 -24.03 20.84
C GLU A 485 -14.43 -23.16 20.17
N PRO A 486 -14.60 -23.28 18.84
CA PRO A 486 -15.67 -22.57 18.16
C PRO A 486 -17.01 -23.18 18.53
N LYS A 487 -17.81 -22.47 19.33
CA LYS A 487 -19.22 -22.82 19.53
C LYS A 487 -19.95 -22.62 18.21
N TYR A 488 -20.63 -23.68 17.73
CA TYR A 488 -21.53 -23.60 16.59
C TYR A 488 -22.97 -23.90 17.06
N PRO A 489 -23.95 -23.04 16.76
CA PRO A 489 -23.81 -21.74 16.08
C PRO A 489 -22.96 -20.75 16.90
N PRO A 490 -22.31 -19.76 16.25
CA PRO A 490 -21.59 -18.71 16.96
C PRO A 490 -22.52 -18.04 17.96
N ASP A 491 -22.00 -17.77 19.15
CA ASP A 491 -22.77 -17.12 20.20
C ASP A 491 -23.31 -15.77 19.66
N PRO A 492 -24.64 -15.53 19.65
CA PRO A 492 -25.21 -14.27 19.17
C PRO A 492 -24.77 -13.06 20.00
N THR A 493 -24.30 -13.29 21.23
CA THR A 493 -23.63 -12.30 22.08
C THR A 493 -22.15 -12.15 21.70
N TYR A 494 -21.51 -13.19 21.18
CA TYR A 494 -20.23 -13.31 20.47
C TYR A 494 -20.10 -12.87 18.99
N PRO A 495 -20.39 -11.63 18.52
CA PRO A 495 -20.39 -11.35 17.08
C PRO A 495 -18.98 -11.46 16.48
N TYR A 496 -18.89 -12.30 15.45
CA TYR A 496 -17.85 -12.52 14.42
C TYR A 496 -16.43 -12.01 14.68
N LEU A 497 -15.46 -12.94 14.59
CA LEU A 497 -14.04 -12.67 14.80
C LEU A 497 -13.40 -11.87 13.65
N VAL A 498 -13.96 -12.00 12.44
CA VAL A 498 -13.35 -11.47 11.21
C VAL A 498 -14.39 -10.83 10.28
N THR A 499 -14.25 -9.54 9.99
CA THR A 499 -14.97 -8.88 8.88
C THR A 499 -14.16 -9.03 7.61
N THR A 500 -14.78 -9.33 6.48
CA THR A 500 -14.06 -9.64 5.25
C THR A 500 -14.73 -9.09 4.01
N MET A 501 -13.94 -8.79 2.99
CA MET A 501 -14.43 -8.38 1.67
C MET A 501 -13.60 -9.09 0.61
N ARG A 502 -14.30 -9.77 -0.31
CA ARG A 502 -13.71 -10.50 -1.41
C ARG A 502 -13.62 -9.65 -2.65
N TYR A 503 -12.50 -9.75 -3.35
CA TYR A 503 -12.21 -9.04 -4.59
C TYR A 503 -12.54 -7.54 -4.52
N PRO A 504 -12.10 -6.79 -3.47
CA PRO A 504 -12.50 -5.40 -3.25
C PRO A 504 -12.18 -4.50 -4.45
N LEU A 505 -11.17 -4.85 -5.24
CA LEU A 505 -10.70 -4.10 -6.41
C LEU A 505 -11.11 -4.75 -7.73
N ARG A 506 -12.16 -5.59 -7.77
CA ARG A 506 -12.73 -6.12 -9.02
C ARG A 506 -14.25 -5.95 -9.03
N PRO A 507 -14.81 -4.93 -9.70
CA PRO A 507 -16.25 -4.77 -9.82
C PRO A 507 -16.85 -5.91 -10.67
N ARG A 508 -18.12 -6.24 -10.42
CA ARG A 508 -18.79 -7.48 -10.87
C ARG A 508 -18.85 -7.70 -12.40
N ALA A 509 -18.55 -6.70 -13.22
CA ALA A 509 -18.58 -6.81 -14.69
C ALA A 509 -17.35 -7.54 -15.29
N GLU A 510 -16.28 -7.80 -14.53
CA GLU A 510 -15.02 -8.38 -15.07
C GLU A 510 -14.94 -9.92 -15.05
N PHE A 511 -16.03 -10.66 -14.83
CA PHE A 511 -15.99 -12.13 -14.92
C PHE A 511 -15.85 -12.67 -16.35
N SER A 512 -15.67 -11.81 -17.36
CA SER A 512 -15.43 -12.20 -18.76
C SER A 512 -13.93 -12.22 -19.10
N GLY A 513 -13.31 -13.39 -18.91
CA GLY A 513 -12.25 -13.91 -19.79
C GLY A 513 -10.86 -13.25 -19.81
N ILE A 514 -10.64 -12.08 -19.21
CA ILE A 514 -9.29 -11.52 -19.06
C ILE A 514 -8.82 -11.81 -17.63
N GLU A 515 -7.97 -12.82 -17.47
CA GLU A 515 -7.29 -13.07 -16.20
C GLU A 515 -6.28 -11.94 -15.94
N THR A 516 -6.76 -10.85 -15.33
CA THR A 516 -5.87 -9.78 -14.86
C THR A 516 -5.30 -10.19 -13.52
N TYR A 517 -4.04 -10.61 -13.54
CA TYR A 517 -3.27 -10.96 -12.35
C TYR A 517 -2.70 -9.69 -11.74
N GLY A 518 -3.10 -9.37 -10.50
CA GLY A 518 -2.49 -8.29 -9.75
C GLY A 518 -2.48 -8.58 -8.26
N ARG A 519 -1.60 -7.87 -7.55
CA ARG A 519 -1.34 -8.08 -6.13
C ARG A 519 -1.79 -6.86 -5.36
N GLN A 520 -2.58 -7.05 -4.30
CA GLN A 520 -2.95 -5.98 -3.37
C GLN A 520 -1.78 -5.68 -2.42
N CYS A 521 -0.71 -5.08 -2.96
CA CYS A 521 0.55 -4.84 -2.25
C CYS A 521 0.78 -3.37 -1.86
N PHE A 522 -0.11 -2.48 -2.27
CA PHE A 522 -0.09 -1.06 -1.91
C PHE A 522 -1.16 -0.81 -0.84
N PHE A 523 -0.80 -0.26 0.31
CA PHE A 523 -1.78 0.07 1.34
C PHE A 523 -1.26 1.15 2.28
N LYS A 524 -2.18 1.99 2.77
CA LYS A 524 -1.90 3.12 3.67
C LYS A 524 -3.04 3.28 4.68
N GLN A 525 -2.72 3.76 5.87
CA GLN A 525 -3.72 4.18 6.86
C GLN A 525 -3.61 5.69 7.07
N ILE A 526 -4.75 6.35 7.26
CA ILE A 526 -4.84 7.76 7.63
C ILE A 526 -5.69 7.85 8.90
N PRO A 527 -5.11 7.65 10.10
CA PRO A 527 -5.84 7.70 11.36
C PRO A 527 -6.59 9.01 11.58
N GLU A 528 -6.06 10.14 11.13
CA GLU A 528 -6.69 11.47 11.22
C GLU A 528 -8.07 11.50 10.56
N LEU A 529 -8.24 10.74 9.49
CA LEU A 529 -9.49 10.62 8.74
C LEU A 529 -10.29 9.36 9.09
N GLY A 530 -9.76 8.48 9.94
CA GLY A 530 -10.40 7.22 10.31
C GLY A 530 -10.56 6.27 9.13
N MET A 531 -9.56 6.21 8.24
CA MET A 531 -9.63 5.43 7.01
C MET A 531 -8.36 4.65 6.71
N PHE A 532 -8.48 3.71 5.79
CA PHE A 532 -7.35 3.07 5.13
C PHE A 532 -7.61 2.92 3.63
N ILE A 533 -6.53 2.73 2.89
CA ILE A 533 -6.52 2.59 1.44
C ILE A 533 -5.79 1.30 1.11
N ILE A 534 -6.33 0.55 0.16
CA ILE A 534 -5.63 -0.57 -0.49
C ILE A 534 -5.58 -0.29 -1.99
N ALA A 535 -4.52 -0.71 -2.66
CA ALA A 535 -4.43 -0.67 -4.10
C ALA A 535 -3.71 -1.89 -4.64
N SER A 536 -3.90 -2.13 -5.93
CA SER A 536 -3.33 -3.27 -6.64
C SER A 536 -2.62 -2.83 -7.90
N SER A 537 -1.63 -3.63 -8.30
CA SER A 537 -0.93 -3.49 -9.58
C SER A 537 -1.88 -3.57 -10.79
N LEU A 538 -3.14 -3.98 -10.58
CA LEU A 538 -4.25 -3.85 -11.54
C LEU A 538 -4.59 -2.40 -11.93
N GLY A 539 -3.98 -1.39 -11.32
CA GLY A 539 -4.26 0.01 -11.66
C GLY A 539 -5.36 0.66 -10.81
N ARG A 540 -5.81 -0.01 -9.75
CA ARG A 540 -6.98 0.40 -8.94
C ARG A 540 -6.66 0.52 -7.47
N ALA A 541 -7.34 1.44 -6.79
CA ALA A 541 -7.34 1.59 -5.34
C ALA A 541 -8.76 1.63 -4.77
N ALA A 542 -8.92 1.34 -3.48
CA ALA A 542 -10.17 1.50 -2.77
C ALA A 542 -9.93 2.20 -1.42
N ILE A 543 -10.80 3.16 -1.12
CA ILE A 543 -10.80 3.90 0.14
C ILE A 543 -11.83 3.27 1.08
N PHE A 544 -11.43 2.99 2.30
CA PHE A 544 -12.28 2.40 3.33
C PHE A 544 -12.31 3.25 4.59
N SER A 545 -13.52 3.57 5.06
CA SER A 545 -13.70 4.15 6.40
C SER A 545 -13.75 3.04 7.45
N LEU A 546 -12.97 3.19 8.52
CA LEU A 546 -13.03 2.31 9.68
C LEU A 546 -14.28 2.64 10.49
N THR A 547 -15.10 1.64 10.79
CA THR A 547 -16.35 1.83 11.54
C THR A 547 -16.29 1.13 12.89
N ARG A 548 -16.97 1.70 13.88
CA ARG A 548 -17.13 1.16 15.22
C ARG A 548 -18.60 1.13 15.58
N ARG A 549 -19.04 0.02 16.15
CA ARG A 549 -20.38 -0.19 16.69
C ARG A 549 -20.29 -0.63 18.14
N ARG A 550 -21.03 0.05 19.02
CA ARG A 550 -21.22 -0.40 20.40
C ARG A 550 -22.20 -1.56 20.43
N ARG A 551 -21.92 -2.56 21.27
CA ARG A 551 -22.75 -3.76 21.39
C ARG A 551 -24.10 -3.47 22.05
N ALA A 552 -24.10 -2.65 23.09
CA ALA A 552 -25.30 -2.10 23.73
C ALA A 552 -25.04 -0.66 24.22
N PRO A 553 -26.08 0.15 24.48
CA PRO A 553 -25.92 1.43 25.16
C PRO A 553 -25.28 1.22 26.53
N GLY A 554 -24.09 1.80 26.74
CA GLY A 554 -23.32 1.67 27.98
C GLY A 554 -22.27 0.55 28.01
N ASP A 555 -22.19 -0.31 26.98
CA ASP A 555 -21.07 -1.25 26.84
C ASP A 555 -19.78 -0.51 26.49
N GLU A 556 -18.69 -0.86 27.17
CA GLU A 556 -17.33 -0.42 26.81
C GLU A 556 -16.80 -1.19 25.58
N GLU A 557 -17.32 -2.40 25.36
CA GLU A 557 -16.85 -3.27 24.28
C GLU A 557 -17.50 -2.91 22.95
N SER A 558 -16.66 -2.58 21.96
CA SER A 558 -17.09 -2.26 20.59
C SER A 558 -16.68 -3.34 19.59
N THR A 559 -17.50 -3.51 18.56
CA THR A 559 -17.16 -4.24 17.34
C THR A 559 -16.74 -3.26 16.26
N TYR A 560 -15.73 -3.62 15.49
CA TYR A 560 -15.20 -2.83 14.39
C TYR A 560 -15.65 -3.40 13.04
N GLY A 561 -15.53 -2.60 12.01
CA GLY A 561 -15.88 -2.95 10.64
C GLY A 561 -15.23 -1.97 9.69
N PHE A 562 -15.53 -2.10 8.40
CA PHE A 562 -15.14 -1.10 7.42
C PHE A 562 -16.24 -0.92 6.39
N GLN A 563 -16.30 0.28 5.82
CA GLN A 563 -17.18 0.63 4.72
C GLN A 563 -16.31 1.04 3.52
N MET A 564 -16.58 0.46 2.36
CA MET A 564 -15.94 0.88 1.11
C MET A 564 -16.59 2.17 0.62
N GLU A 565 -15.80 3.24 0.55
CA GLU A 565 -16.27 4.59 0.24
C GLU A 565 -16.13 4.91 -1.24
N TYR A 566 -14.94 4.64 -1.80
CA TYR A 566 -14.61 4.96 -3.18
C TYR A 566 -13.77 3.84 -3.80
N MET A 567 -13.91 3.66 -5.11
CA MET A 567 -12.95 2.93 -5.93
C MET A 567 -12.30 3.89 -6.92
N LEU A 568 -10.98 3.84 -7.02
CA LEU A 568 -10.16 4.72 -7.83
C LEU A 568 -9.46 3.94 -8.96
N PRO A 569 -9.19 4.57 -10.11
CA PRO A 569 -9.60 5.94 -10.42
C PRO A 569 -11.06 5.99 -10.90
N PHE A 570 -11.83 6.96 -10.39
CA PHE A 570 -13.21 7.22 -10.83
C PHE A 570 -13.28 8.34 -11.86
N ILE A 571 -14.42 8.41 -12.57
CA ILE A 571 -14.76 9.50 -13.47
C ILE A 571 -15.29 10.69 -12.63
N PRO A 572 -14.72 11.90 -12.77
CA PRO A 572 -15.20 13.07 -12.04
C PRO A 572 -16.71 13.31 -12.24
N GLY A 573 -17.45 13.54 -11.15
CA GLY A 573 -18.91 13.72 -11.17
C GLY A 573 -19.71 12.42 -11.35
N ARG A 574 -19.03 11.28 -11.50
CA ARG A 574 -19.59 9.92 -11.56
C ARG A 574 -18.72 8.99 -10.73
N GLU A 575 -18.65 9.22 -9.42
CA GLU A 575 -17.67 8.60 -8.51
C GLU A 575 -17.83 7.06 -8.40
N ASN A 576 -18.97 6.51 -8.81
CA ASN A 576 -19.22 5.07 -8.86
C ASN A 576 -18.79 4.43 -10.20
N ASP A 577 -18.54 5.22 -11.23
CA ASP A 577 -18.04 4.77 -12.52
C ASP A 577 -16.51 4.88 -12.52
N ILE A 578 -15.83 3.73 -12.58
CA ILE A 578 -14.37 3.67 -12.59
C ILE A 578 -13.84 3.53 -14.01
N TRP A 579 -12.63 4.03 -14.23
CA TRP A 579 -11.85 3.78 -15.44
C TRP A 579 -10.55 3.07 -15.07
N CYS A 580 -9.87 2.48 -16.05
CA CYS A 580 -8.73 1.60 -15.78
C CYS A 580 -7.56 1.89 -16.72
N PRO A 581 -6.49 2.56 -16.23
CA PRO A 581 -5.24 2.71 -16.98
C PRO A 581 -4.58 1.38 -17.38
N ALA A 582 -4.88 0.28 -16.69
CA ALA A 582 -4.35 -1.03 -17.08
C ALA A 582 -4.92 -1.54 -18.41
N LEU A 583 -6.04 -1.00 -18.91
CA LEU A 583 -6.54 -1.29 -20.26
C LEU A 583 -5.60 -0.75 -21.35
N SER A 584 -4.80 0.27 -21.05
CA SER A 584 -3.69 0.73 -21.91
C SER A 584 -2.35 0.08 -21.58
N GLY A 585 -2.34 -1.00 -20.78
CA GLY A 585 -1.13 -1.75 -20.39
C GLY A 585 -0.36 -1.17 -19.20
N ALA A 586 -0.79 -0.04 -18.63
CA ALA A 586 -0.08 0.62 -17.53
C ALA A 586 -0.46 0.02 -16.16
N LYS A 587 0.51 -0.49 -15.41
CA LYS A 587 0.31 -1.03 -14.06
C LYS A 587 0.50 0.07 -13.02
N LEU A 588 -0.19 -0.06 -11.88
CA LEU A 588 0.08 0.82 -10.74
C LEU A 588 1.45 0.47 -10.15
N ALA A 589 2.32 1.47 -10.02
CA ALA A 589 3.64 1.35 -9.41
C ALA A 589 3.63 1.72 -7.91
N GLY A 590 2.69 2.57 -7.48
CA GLY A 590 2.55 2.95 -6.08
C GLY A 590 1.39 3.91 -5.80
N ILE A 591 1.06 4.03 -4.51
CA ILE A 591 0.21 5.08 -3.95
C ILE A 591 0.96 5.83 -2.85
N ALA A 592 0.80 7.14 -2.82
CA ALA A 592 1.34 7.98 -1.76
C ALA A 592 0.27 8.88 -1.17
N VAL A 593 0.30 9.03 0.17
CA VAL A 593 -0.58 9.93 0.91
C VAL A 593 0.20 10.83 1.83
N SER A 594 -0.24 12.07 1.97
CA SER A 594 0.27 13.01 2.96
C SER A 594 -0.77 14.09 3.24
N PRO A 595 -0.68 14.79 4.38
CA PRO A 595 -1.43 16.04 4.54
C PRO A 595 -0.96 17.08 3.50
N ILE A 596 -1.84 18.02 3.17
CA ILE A 596 -1.48 19.21 2.39
C ILE A 596 -0.85 20.23 3.34
N GLN A 597 0.41 20.58 3.10
CA GLN A 597 1.16 21.52 3.95
C GLN A 597 0.48 22.90 3.96
N GLY A 598 0.52 23.57 5.12
CA GLY A 598 -0.14 24.86 5.34
C GLY A 598 -1.65 24.80 5.61
N MET A 599 -2.26 23.60 5.57
CA MET A 599 -3.69 23.38 5.85
C MET A 599 -3.95 22.60 7.15
N LEU A 600 -2.90 22.32 7.94
CA LEU A 600 -3.00 21.69 9.27
C LEU A 600 -2.88 22.71 10.43
N ASP A 601 -2.52 23.96 10.13
CA ASP A 601 -2.33 24.99 11.14
C ASP A 601 -3.69 25.48 11.67
N LYS A 602 -3.86 25.44 12.99
CA LYS A 602 -5.01 26.04 13.68
C LYS A 602 -5.13 27.53 13.30
N PRO A 603 -6.34 28.10 13.27
CA PRO A 603 -6.51 29.53 13.03
C PRO A 603 -5.70 30.34 14.05
N VAL A 604 -4.90 31.27 13.52
CA VAL A 604 -4.07 32.22 14.26
C VAL A 604 -4.91 32.90 15.36
N GLY A 605 -4.56 32.68 16.63
CA GLY A 605 -5.20 33.40 17.74
C GLY A 605 -5.33 32.69 19.09
N THR A 606 -4.90 31.42 19.24
CA THR A 606 -4.85 30.79 20.57
C THR A 606 -3.41 30.77 21.10
N PRO A 607 -3.11 31.37 22.27
CA PRO A 607 -1.76 31.41 22.82
C PRO A 607 -1.23 30.00 23.06
N SER A 608 -0.01 29.74 22.61
CA SER A 608 0.76 28.54 22.86
C SER A 608 1.37 28.59 24.26
N GLU A 609 0.59 28.33 25.30
CA GLU A 609 1.14 28.07 26.63
C GLU A 609 0.53 26.78 27.20
N GLU A 610 1.45 25.88 27.59
CA GLU A 610 1.24 24.69 28.41
C GLU A 610 0.19 23.68 27.92
N VAL A 611 0.58 22.80 26.99
CA VAL A 611 -0.07 21.48 26.87
C VAL A 611 1.02 20.43 26.80
N GLY A 612 0.98 19.49 27.75
CA GLY A 612 1.88 18.34 27.83
C GLY A 612 1.79 17.43 26.60
N TYR A 613 2.57 16.35 26.62
CA TYR A 613 2.71 15.31 25.58
C TYR A 613 1.41 14.60 25.13
N ASP A 614 0.25 15.13 25.47
CA ASP A 614 -1.07 14.58 25.23
C ASP A 614 -1.95 15.62 24.51
N ALA A 615 -1.70 15.80 23.21
CA ALA A 615 -2.52 16.66 22.35
C ALA A 615 -2.60 16.10 20.93
N ARG A 616 -3.26 14.94 20.78
CA ARG A 616 -3.85 14.47 19.51
C ARG A 616 -5.02 15.37 19.11
N ALA A 617 -4.77 16.66 18.91
CA ALA A 617 -5.73 17.54 18.26
C ALA A 617 -5.68 17.22 16.75
N TYR A 618 -6.32 16.12 16.35
CA TYR A 618 -6.52 15.73 14.96
C TYR A 618 -7.09 16.93 14.19
N GLY A 619 -6.28 17.57 13.34
CA GLY A 619 -6.74 18.64 12.48
C GLY A 619 -7.75 18.10 11.46
N GLU A 620 -8.76 18.89 11.12
CA GLU A 620 -9.68 18.67 9.99
C GLU A 620 -8.98 18.89 8.62
N GLY A 621 -7.72 18.48 8.51
CA GLY A 621 -6.85 18.80 7.39
C GLY A 621 -7.21 18.04 6.12
N ARG A 622 -6.97 18.69 4.97
CA ARG A 622 -7.01 18.04 3.66
C ARG A 622 -5.78 17.16 3.48
N TRP A 623 -5.99 15.95 3.00
CA TRP A 623 -4.96 15.01 2.58
C TRP A 623 -4.91 14.94 1.07
N ARG A 624 -3.74 14.68 0.51
CA ARG A 624 -3.59 14.32 -0.89
C ARG A 624 -3.34 12.83 -1.01
N LEU A 625 -3.86 12.23 -2.08
CA LEU A 625 -3.56 10.88 -2.53
C LEU A 625 -3.07 10.95 -3.97
N MET A 626 -1.90 10.39 -4.24
CA MET A 626 -1.32 10.31 -5.57
C MET A 626 -1.15 8.85 -5.98
N MET A 627 -1.59 8.52 -7.19
CA MET A 627 -1.43 7.20 -7.82
C MET A 627 -0.50 7.36 -9.02
N TYR A 628 0.54 6.53 -9.09
CA TYR A 628 1.54 6.60 -10.16
C TYR A 628 1.61 5.29 -10.93
N TYR A 629 1.61 5.39 -12.25
CA TYR A 629 1.57 4.25 -13.15
C TYR A 629 2.90 4.07 -13.89
N THR A 630 3.16 2.84 -14.35
CA THR A 630 4.43 2.47 -15.02
C THR A 630 4.66 3.19 -16.34
N ASP A 631 3.60 3.71 -16.96
CA ASP A 631 3.67 4.56 -18.15
C ASP A 631 3.94 6.04 -17.81
N HIS A 632 4.23 6.37 -16.55
CA HIS A 632 4.41 7.73 -16.02
C HIS A 632 3.12 8.56 -15.85
N THR A 633 1.94 7.97 -16.06
CA THR A 633 0.67 8.62 -15.73
C THR A 633 0.54 8.84 -14.22
N VAL A 634 0.01 9.99 -13.82
CA VAL A 634 -0.24 10.36 -12.42
C VAL A 634 -1.70 10.78 -12.27
N VAL A 635 -2.36 10.23 -11.26
CA VAL A 635 -3.72 10.61 -10.87
C VAL A 635 -3.69 11.11 -9.43
N SER A 636 -4.27 12.29 -9.19
CA SER A 636 -4.27 12.93 -7.88
C SER A 636 -5.68 13.19 -7.35
N TYR A 637 -5.82 13.02 -6.04
CA TYR A 637 -7.04 13.24 -5.28
C TYR A 637 -6.77 14.07 -4.04
N GLU A 638 -7.78 14.82 -3.60
CA GLU A 638 -7.85 15.35 -2.24
C GLU A 638 -8.89 14.60 -1.43
N ILE A 639 -8.54 14.31 -0.18
CA ILE A 639 -9.35 13.50 0.73
C ILE A 639 -9.50 14.26 2.05
N MET A 640 -10.73 14.30 2.58
CA MET A 640 -11.01 14.94 3.85
C MET A 640 -12.16 14.26 4.59
N ARG A 641 -12.26 14.50 5.90
CA ARG A 641 -13.37 14.02 6.73
C ARG A 641 -14.62 14.79 6.36
N LYS A 642 -15.75 14.11 6.20
CA LYS A 642 -17.04 14.78 5.97
C LYS A 642 -17.53 15.40 7.28
N LYS A 643 -17.83 16.70 7.27
CA LYS A 643 -18.40 17.41 8.42
C LYS A 643 -19.82 16.92 8.71
N LYS A 644 -20.17 16.76 9.99
CA LYS A 644 -21.47 16.21 10.43
C LYS A 644 -22.66 17.15 10.18
N ASP A 645 -22.41 18.43 9.92
CA ASP A 645 -23.40 19.40 9.47
C ASP A 645 -22.78 20.17 8.30
N GLY A 646 -23.54 20.40 7.22
CA GLY A 646 -23.08 21.05 5.98
C GLY A 646 -22.70 22.53 6.10
N GLN A 647 -22.05 22.94 7.20
CA GLN A 647 -21.42 24.24 7.34
C GLN A 647 -20.00 24.18 6.75
N LEU A 648 -19.87 24.75 5.56
CA LEU A 648 -18.59 25.19 5.00
C LEU A 648 -17.87 26.05 6.05
N GLY A 649 -16.65 25.65 6.40
CA GLY A 649 -15.82 26.49 7.25
C GLY A 649 -15.30 27.65 6.42
N LEU A 650 -15.05 28.81 7.04
CA LEU A 650 -14.47 29.99 6.36
C LEU A 650 -13.14 29.68 5.62
N GLY A 651 -12.45 28.56 5.94
CA GLY A 651 -11.28 28.08 5.22
C GLY A 651 -11.54 27.40 3.87
N ASP A 652 -12.81 27.12 3.54
CA ASP A 652 -13.22 26.55 2.25
C ASP A 652 -13.47 27.67 1.18
N ILE A 653 -13.26 28.95 1.55
CA ILE A 653 -13.56 30.16 0.72
C ILE A 653 -12.29 30.94 0.34
N VAL A 654 -11.10 30.33 0.34
CA VAL A 654 -9.91 30.99 -0.20
C VAL A 654 -9.43 30.20 -1.42
N VAL A 655 -9.83 30.72 -2.59
CA VAL A 655 -9.37 30.32 -3.94
C VAL A 655 -7.96 30.84 -4.18
#